data_AF-A0A661HJD0-F1
#
_entry.id   AF-A0A661HJD0-F1
#
_cell.length_a   1.000
_cell.length_b   1.000
_cell.length_c   1.000
_cell.angle_alpha   90.00
_cell.angle_beta   90.00
_cell.angle_gamma   90.00
#
_symmetry.space_group_name_H-M   'P 1'
#
loop_
_entity.id
_entity.type
_entity.pdbx_description
1 polymer ?
#
loop_
_entity_poly.entity_id
_entity_poly.type
_entity_poly.pdbx_seq_one_letter_code
_entity_poly.pdbx_strand_id
1 'polypeptide(L)'
;IEFLNGTKLLAGGVVGSVQEKHLRRIQIRETIKSHIQKEKELYAKGIKVLSLFFIDEVAKYRVYDGNSQTVKAEYGEVFEEEYQKILKAEIGLFDSAYAKYVNSFRIDDIHKGYFSVDKKGKPKTKASEIEKDSSAYDLIMKDKEKLLSLKEPTRFIFSHSALKEGWDNPNVFQICTLKHSNSTDSKRQEIGRGLRICVDKHGIRQDESLLDGAFFDVNSLTVIASESYDEFASSLQKEILDSLSRETKITLKVLSQIILINDDGMELKIGDKLAKNIIEDWTQKGYIGEDGFISDVAIKDIGNKSFEVIPQLKLWEKQVKELVKKANSVAVLGGMIGNGKNETVGELKPNDNFDKKEFQALWSKINAKATYTINVDSVILKNESVEAINQQLEVSKVKVIISSSSQKEHLAVENLEKNNSIMGNEKKEYELLNHELGSTKYDLVGEIEKNTSLTRKTIVNILAEIKEDKFNQFKTNPEEFIIKVTNIINTQKAKLLVSGIKYFKTEDKYETDIFTIPNFKYNLSKDTIEVKNHIYDYLKSDSQVERKFAEEMDDSQIVVYAKLPNNFKIPTPMGNYNPDWAVVFNGDNKKDIYFIAETKGNCIDELQLKRSEALKIEYAKKYFECLNDENIRYDCVKDYGELMDKILT
;
A
#
# COMPACT_ATOMS: atom_id res chain seq x y z
N ILE A 1 0.05 7.95 -2.55
CA ILE A 1 -0.56 9.09 -1.84
C ILE A 1 0.56 10.08 -1.47
N GLU A 2 0.44 11.36 -1.79
CA GLU A 2 1.42 12.39 -1.40
C GLU A 2 0.74 13.41 -0.49
N PHE A 3 1.33 13.67 0.68
CA PHE A 3 0.83 14.59 1.70
C PHE A 3 1.32 16.01 1.45
N LEU A 4 0.52 16.99 1.87
CA LEU A 4 0.83 18.42 1.78
C LEU A 4 2.06 18.87 2.58
N ASN A 5 2.56 18.04 3.51
CA ASN A 5 3.83 18.26 4.20
C ASN A 5 5.05 17.73 3.42
N GLY A 6 4.85 17.31 2.15
CA GLY A 6 5.88 16.74 1.28
C GLY A 6 6.14 15.24 1.48
N THR A 7 5.40 14.56 2.37
CA THR A 7 5.58 13.13 2.63
C THR A 7 4.90 12.29 1.54
N LYS A 8 5.62 11.39 0.88
CA LYS A 8 5.06 10.47 -0.12
C LYS A 8 4.83 9.09 0.51
N LEU A 9 3.58 8.64 0.51
CA LEU A 9 3.15 7.30 0.83
C LEU A 9 2.96 6.47 -0.43
N LEU A 10 3.65 5.33 -0.50
CA LEU A 10 3.37 4.27 -1.46
C LEU A 10 2.38 3.27 -0.84
N ALA A 11 1.73 2.44 -1.66
CA ALA A 11 0.98 1.30 -1.13
C ALA A 11 1.95 0.42 -0.31
N GLY A 12 1.57 0.09 0.93
CA GLY A 12 2.46 -0.58 1.90
C GLY A 12 3.46 0.34 2.63
N GLY A 13 3.41 1.66 2.41
CA GLY A 13 4.20 2.63 3.16
C GLY A 13 3.61 2.92 4.55
N VAL A 14 4.44 2.91 5.58
CA VAL A 14 4.09 3.27 6.95
C VAL A 14 4.51 4.73 7.18
N VAL A 15 3.62 5.57 7.74
CA VAL A 15 3.96 6.95 8.14
C VAL A 15 4.19 7.00 9.64
N GLY A 16 5.39 7.41 10.01
CA GLY A 16 5.80 7.53 11.41
C GLY A 16 6.96 6.60 11.67
N SER A 17 8.11 7.16 12.03
CA SER A 17 9.29 6.39 12.43
C SER A 17 9.00 5.45 13.61
N VAL A 18 7.96 5.74 14.40
CA VAL A 18 7.63 4.99 15.61
C VAL A 18 6.70 3.80 15.32
N GLN A 19 5.75 3.90 14.38
CA GLN A 19 4.99 2.74 13.86
C GLN A 19 5.91 1.68 13.23
N GLU A 20 6.94 2.10 12.49
CA GLU A 20 7.90 1.16 11.91
C GLU A 20 8.63 0.37 13.01
N LYS A 21 9.06 1.04 14.09
CA LYS A 21 9.70 0.37 15.23
C LYS A 21 8.80 -0.65 15.90
N HIS A 22 7.52 -0.31 16.09
CA HIS A 22 6.54 -1.24 16.68
C HIS A 22 6.32 -2.46 15.78
N LEU A 23 6.18 -2.25 14.48
CA LEU A 23 6.05 -3.34 13.50
C LEU A 23 7.28 -4.26 13.53
N ARG A 24 8.49 -3.69 13.53
CA ARG A 24 9.76 -4.44 13.62
C ARG A 24 9.85 -5.24 14.92
N ARG A 25 9.47 -4.65 16.05
CA ARG A 25 9.42 -5.34 17.35
C ARG A 25 8.46 -6.52 17.33
N ILE A 26 7.28 -6.37 16.72
CA ILE A 26 6.32 -7.47 16.54
C ILE A 26 6.91 -8.57 15.64
N GLN A 27 7.54 -8.22 14.51
CA GLN A 27 8.20 -9.19 13.63
C GLN A 27 9.29 -10.00 14.36
N ILE A 28 10.12 -9.32 15.17
CA ILE A 28 11.14 -9.97 16.01
C ILE A 28 10.47 -10.91 17.03
N ARG A 29 9.46 -10.42 17.75
CA ARG A 29 8.70 -11.18 18.75
C ARG A 29 8.10 -12.46 18.17
N GLU A 30 7.39 -12.36 17.03
CA GLU A 30 6.74 -13.52 16.40
C GLU A 30 7.76 -14.50 15.81
N THR A 31 8.90 -14.00 15.32
CA THR A 31 10.01 -14.87 14.88
C THR A 31 10.60 -15.66 16.04
N ILE A 32 10.78 -15.03 17.20
CA ILE A 32 11.29 -15.71 18.41
C ILE A 32 10.29 -16.76 18.89
N LYS A 33 8.99 -16.43 18.97
CA LYS A 33 7.95 -17.39 19.36
C LYS A 33 7.93 -18.60 18.43
N SER A 34 7.87 -18.35 17.11
CA SER A 34 7.90 -19.42 16.10
C SER A 34 9.15 -20.28 16.20
N HIS A 35 10.33 -19.66 16.43
CA HIS A 35 11.57 -20.39 16.64
C HIS A 35 11.53 -21.29 17.87
N ILE A 36 11.11 -20.77 19.03
CA ILE A 36 11.07 -21.53 20.29
C ILE A 36 10.09 -22.71 20.19
N GLN A 37 8.94 -22.52 19.55
CA GLN A 37 7.97 -23.58 19.28
C GLN A 37 8.60 -24.67 18.41
N LYS A 38 9.25 -24.30 17.31
CA LYS A 38 9.91 -25.26 16.41
C LYS A 38 11.11 -25.95 17.07
N GLU A 39 11.93 -25.22 17.82
CA GLU A 39 13.09 -25.75 18.54
C GLU A 39 12.65 -26.74 19.62
N LYS A 40 11.55 -26.47 20.33
CA LYS A 40 10.94 -27.41 21.29
C LYS A 40 10.53 -28.73 20.63
N GLU A 41 9.88 -28.69 19.46
CA GLU A 41 9.45 -29.88 18.73
C GLU A 41 10.63 -30.71 18.20
N LEU A 42 11.65 -30.03 17.67
CA LEU A 42 12.76 -30.66 16.97
C LEU A 42 13.93 -31.05 17.88
N TYR A 43 14.01 -30.50 19.09
CA TYR A 43 15.06 -30.81 20.06
C TYR A 43 15.13 -32.32 20.38
N ALA A 44 13.98 -32.97 20.59
CA ALA A 44 13.91 -34.41 20.86
C ALA A 44 14.42 -35.26 19.68
N LYS A 45 14.31 -34.74 18.45
CA LYS A 45 14.82 -35.37 17.21
C LYS A 45 16.30 -35.08 16.99
N GLY A 46 16.94 -34.30 17.85
CA GLY A 46 18.34 -33.91 17.71
C GLY A 46 18.60 -32.99 16.52
N ILE A 47 17.57 -32.27 16.04
CA ILE A 47 17.67 -31.32 14.94
C ILE A 47 17.79 -29.92 15.56
N LYS A 48 18.89 -29.21 15.22
CA LYS A 48 19.07 -27.82 15.65
C LYS A 48 18.27 -26.88 14.75
N VAL A 49 17.59 -25.90 15.33
CA VAL A 49 16.78 -24.90 14.61
C VAL A 49 17.59 -23.61 14.47
N LEU A 50 17.56 -23.01 13.28
CA LEU A 50 18.17 -21.70 13.00
C LEU A 50 17.13 -20.72 12.44
N SER A 51 17.25 -19.47 12.87
CA SER A 51 16.46 -18.33 12.36
C SER A 51 17.36 -17.29 11.73
N LEU A 52 16.89 -16.71 10.62
CA LEU A 52 17.58 -15.65 9.90
C LEU A 52 16.76 -14.36 9.90
N PHE A 53 17.37 -13.26 10.35
CA PHE A 53 16.86 -11.91 10.26
C PHE A 53 17.57 -11.15 9.15
N PHE A 54 16.82 -10.62 8.19
CA PHE A 54 17.35 -9.69 7.19
C PHE A 54 17.11 -8.25 7.63
N ILE A 55 18.17 -7.55 8.00
CA ILE A 55 18.11 -6.17 8.49
C ILE A 55 18.37 -5.15 7.39
N ASP A 56 17.75 -4.00 7.53
CA ASP A 56 17.93 -2.85 6.67
C ASP A 56 19.29 -2.15 6.88
N GLU A 57 19.79 -2.07 8.11
CA GLU A 57 21.06 -1.41 8.41
C GLU A 57 21.86 -2.11 9.53
N VAL A 58 23.17 -2.24 9.35
CA VAL A 58 24.08 -2.81 10.37
C VAL A 58 24.06 -1.99 11.66
N ALA A 59 23.95 -0.66 11.53
CA ALA A 59 23.90 0.27 12.64
C ALA A 59 22.68 0.07 13.56
N LYS A 60 21.59 -0.52 13.04
CA LYS A 60 20.40 -0.85 13.84
C LYS A 60 20.54 -2.13 14.64
N TYR A 61 21.56 -2.96 14.36
CA TYR A 61 21.87 -4.15 15.15
C TYR A 61 23.02 -3.93 16.13
N ARG A 62 24.07 -3.20 15.72
CA ARG A 62 25.22 -2.88 16.57
C ARG A 62 25.81 -1.51 16.24
N VAL A 63 26.33 -0.83 17.26
CA VAL A 63 27.11 0.42 17.15
C VAL A 63 28.49 0.19 17.78
N TYR A 64 29.49 0.94 17.37
CA TYR A 64 30.79 0.97 18.07
C TYR A 64 30.86 2.21 18.96
N ASP A 65 31.26 2.03 20.21
CA ASP A 65 31.53 3.17 21.10
C ASP A 65 32.83 3.89 20.69
N GLY A 66 33.12 5.03 21.34
CA GLY A 66 34.34 5.81 21.12
C GLY A 66 35.65 5.03 21.36
N ASN A 67 35.58 3.84 21.98
CA ASN A 67 36.70 2.95 22.25
C ASN A 67 36.71 1.73 21.31
N SER A 68 35.92 1.74 20.22
CA SER A 68 35.78 0.63 19.27
C SER A 68 35.25 -0.68 19.87
N GLN A 69 34.55 -0.63 21.01
CA GLN A 69 33.80 -1.77 21.54
C GLN A 69 32.39 -1.82 20.95
N THR A 70 31.93 -3.03 20.65
CA THR A 70 30.57 -3.26 20.15
C THR A 70 29.54 -3.02 21.25
N VAL A 71 28.67 -2.05 21.05
CA VAL A 71 27.46 -1.79 21.85
C VAL A 71 26.25 -2.26 21.04
N LYS A 72 25.27 -2.85 21.73
CA LYS A 72 24.02 -3.29 21.09
C LYS A 72 23.26 -2.06 20.59
N ALA A 73 22.65 -2.20 19.43
CA ALA A 73 21.74 -1.19 18.88
C ALA A 73 20.29 -1.67 18.97
N GLU A 74 19.38 -0.89 18.41
CA GLU A 74 17.92 -1.06 18.50
C GLU A 74 17.42 -2.52 18.34
N TYR A 75 17.77 -3.21 17.26
CA TYR A 75 17.31 -4.58 17.02
C TYR A 75 17.93 -5.61 17.96
N GLY A 76 19.18 -5.38 18.39
CA GLY A 76 19.84 -6.24 19.38
C GLY A 76 19.15 -6.12 20.73
N GLU A 77 18.88 -4.90 21.20
CA GLU A 77 18.16 -4.64 22.45
C GLU A 77 16.75 -5.21 22.43
N VAL A 78 15.99 -4.92 21.36
CA VAL A 78 14.61 -5.42 21.18
C VAL A 78 14.58 -6.95 21.15
N PHE A 79 15.54 -7.59 20.47
CA PHE A 79 15.63 -9.05 20.42
C PHE A 79 15.79 -9.65 21.82
N GLU A 80 16.73 -9.15 22.61
CA GLU A 80 16.98 -9.70 23.95
C GLU A 80 15.81 -9.46 24.91
N GLU A 81 15.20 -8.28 24.85
CA GLU A 81 14.01 -7.95 25.64
C GLU A 81 12.85 -8.92 25.33
N GLU A 82 12.51 -9.09 24.04
CA GLU A 82 11.41 -9.96 23.65
C GLU A 82 11.74 -11.43 23.89
N TYR A 83 12.99 -11.87 23.67
CA TYR A 83 13.42 -13.23 23.97
C TYR A 83 13.26 -13.56 25.45
N GLN A 84 13.69 -12.66 26.34
CA GLN A 84 13.53 -12.85 27.79
C GLN A 84 12.06 -12.90 28.20
N LYS A 85 11.22 -12.02 27.64
CA LYS A 85 9.79 -12.00 27.94
C LYS A 85 9.12 -13.32 27.54
N ILE A 86 9.36 -13.79 26.33
CA ILE A 86 8.80 -15.05 25.82
C ILE A 86 9.32 -16.23 26.63
N LEU A 87 10.64 -16.29 26.87
CA LEU A 87 11.22 -17.36 27.66
C LEU A 87 10.62 -17.43 29.06
N LYS A 88 10.49 -16.31 29.77
CA LYS A 88 9.86 -16.26 31.09
C LYS A 88 8.40 -16.72 31.07
N ALA A 89 7.65 -16.37 30.03
CA ALA A 89 6.25 -16.76 29.89
C ALA A 89 6.09 -18.26 29.60
N GLU A 90 7.00 -18.86 28.83
CA GLU A 90 6.84 -20.22 28.32
C GLU A 90 7.69 -21.29 29.03
N ILE A 91 8.74 -20.92 29.78
CA ILE A 91 9.69 -21.88 30.39
C ILE A 91 9.01 -22.95 31.25
N GLY A 92 7.91 -22.60 31.93
CA GLY A 92 7.14 -23.54 32.75
C GLY A 92 6.41 -24.63 31.96
N LEU A 93 6.27 -24.47 30.64
CA LEU A 93 5.63 -25.40 29.72
C LEU A 93 6.64 -26.29 28.98
N PHE A 94 7.94 -26.15 29.27
CA PHE A 94 9.00 -26.90 28.61
C PHE A 94 9.30 -28.19 29.37
N ASP A 95 9.69 -29.24 28.64
CA ASP A 95 10.24 -30.43 29.29
C ASP A 95 11.57 -30.10 29.98
N SER A 96 11.94 -30.90 30.98
CA SER A 96 13.12 -30.64 31.81
C SER A 96 14.45 -30.67 31.05
N ALA A 97 14.52 -31.36 29.92
CA ALA A 97 15.75 -31.47 29.13
C ALA A 97 15.93 -30.25 28.23
N TYR A 98 14.86 -29.83 27.55
CA TYR A 98 14.83 -28.64 26.72
C TYR A 98 14.99 -27.36 27.56
N ALA A 99 14.33 -27.28 28.72
CA ALA A 99 14.49 -26.15 29.64
C ALA A 99 15.95 -25.98 30.10
N LYS A 100 16.66 -27.08 30.38
CA LYS A 100 18.10 -27.04 30.72
C LYS A 100 18.94 -26.59 29.53
N TYR A 101 18.64 -27.07 28.33
CA TYR A 101 19.35 -26.70 27.11
C TYR A 101 19.21 -25.21 26.81
N VAL A 102 17.99 -24.64 26.81
CA VAL A 102 17.79 -23.22 26.53
C VAL A 102 18.46 -22.32 27.57
N ASN A 103 18.40 -22.69 28.86
CA ASN A 103 19.05 -21.96 29.95
C ASN A 103 20.57 -22.16 30.04
N SER A 104 21.15 -23.09 29.27
CA SER A 104 22.60 -23.35 29.31
C SER A 104 23.42 -22.28 28.57
N PHE A 105 22.77 -21.43 27.78
CA PHE A 105 23.41 -20.38 27.00
C PHE A 105 23.01 -19.00 27.48
N ARG A 106 23.94 -18.05 27.37
CA ARG A 106 23.64 -16.65 27.61
C ARG A 106 22.97 -16.05 26.38
N ILE A 107 22.11 -15.06 26.59
CA ILE A 107 21.29 -14.46 25.53
C ILE A 107 22.16 -13.71 24.50
N ASP A 108 23.27 -13.13 24.94
CA ASP A 108 24.25 -12.47 24.07
C ASP A 108 24.97 -13.45 23.12
N ASP A 109 25.03 -14.74 23.47
CA ASP A 109 25.73 -15.77 22.69
C ASP A 109 24.84 -16.46 21.64
N ILE A 110 23.52 -16.39 21.79
CA ILE A 110 22.57 -17.13 20.93
C ILE A 110 22.29 -16.43 19.60
N HIS A 111 22.67 -15.16 19.47
CA HIS A 111 22.48 -14.37 18.26
C HIS A 111 23.79 -13.77 17.73
N LYS A 112 24.02 -13.81 16.43
CA LYS A 112 25.22 -13.21 15.80
C LYS A 112 24.88 -12.42 14.53
N GLY A 113 25.66 -11.39 14.26
CA GLY A 113 25.58 -10.59 13.03
C GLY A 113 26.52 -11.10 11.94
N TYR A 114 26.05 -11.11 10.69
CA TYR A 114 26.82 -11.37 9.48
C TYR A 114 26.75 -10.17 8.53
N PHE A 115 27.89 -9.54 8.25
CA PHE A 115 27.98 -8.37 7.38
C PHE A 115 29.08 -8.55 6.34
N SER A 116 28.71 -8.48 5.06
CA SER A 116 29.62 -8.73 3.93
C SER A 116 30.78 -7.72 3.86
N VAL A 117 32.01 -8.22 3.76
CA VAL A 117 33.22 -7.43 3.44
C VAL A 117 33.56 -7.56 1.95
N ASP A 118 33.91 -6.48 1.26
CA ASP A 118 34.10 -6.47 -0.21
C ASP A 118 35.37 -7.23 -0.68
N LYS A 119 35.39 -7.74 -1.93
CA LYS A 119 36.44 -8.62 -2.51
C LYS A 119 37.84 -7.97 -2.64
N LYS A 120 37.98 -6.67 -2.34
CA LYS A 120 39.26 -5.95 -2.32
C LYS A 120 39.85 -5.75 -0.92
N GLY A 121 39.30 -6.40 0.11
CA GLY A 121 39.83 -6.34 1.48
C GLY A 121 39.76 -4.95 2.12
N LYS A 122 39.05 -3.99 1.52
CA LYS A 122 38.76 -2.69 2.14
C LYS A 122 37.30 -2.62 2.60
N PRO A 123 37.04 -2.54 3.91
CA PRO A 123 35.70 -2.35 4.44
C PRO A 123 35.14 -0.96 4.11
N LYS A 124 33.80 -0.82 4.04
CA LYS A 124 33.11 0.48 3.94
C LYS A 124 33.14 1.27 5.26
N THR A 125 33.62 0.68 6.35
CA THR A 125 33.83 1.30 7.66
C THR A 125 35.29 1.20 8.10
N LYS A 126 35.71 2.06 9.04
CA LYS A 126 37.14 2.30 9.35
C LYS A 126 37.81 1.06 9.95
N ALA A 127 39.10 0.90 9.64
CA ALA A 127 39.90 -0.32 9.77
C ALA A 127 40.16 -0.88 11.20
N SER A 128 39.59 -0.33 12.27
CA SER A 128 39.75 -0.83 13.65
C SER A 128 38.67 -1.83 14.08
N GLU A 129 37.67 -2.12 13.23
CA GLU A 129 36.47 -2.90 13.55
C GLU A 129 36.63 -4.44 13.43
N ILE A 130 37.86 -4.96 13.25
CA ILE A 130 38.10 -6.25 12.54
C ILE A 130 38.24 -7.51 13.44
N GLU A 131 38.71 -7.44 14.69
CA GLU A 131 39.13 -8.68 15.39
C GLU A 131 37.96 -9.60 15.85
N LYS A 132 36.76 -9.06 16.09
CA LYS A 132 35.58 -9.89 16.46
C LYS A 132 34.70 -10.29 15.27
N ASP A 133 34.87 -9.66 14.10
CA ASP A 133 34.10 -10.00 12.89
C ASP A 133 34.61 -11.28 12.20
N SER A 134 35.88 -11.66 12.41
CA SER A 134 36.43 -12.92 11.88
C SER A 134 35.69 -14.13 12.45
N SER A 135 35.42 -14.18 13.76
CA SER A 135 34.87 -15.38 14.40
C SER A 135 33.40 -15.65 14.06
N ALA A 136 32.57 -14.61 13.94
CA ALA A 136 31.18 -14.75 13.49
C ALA A 136 31.10 -15.11 12.00
N TYR A 137 31.93 -14.46 11.17
CA TYR A 137 32.06 -14.81 9.76
C TYR A 137 32.54 -16.26 9.57
N ASP A 138 33.60 -16.64 10.29
CA ASP A 138 34.18 -17.99 10.21
C ASP A 138 33.17 -19.03 10.69
N LEU A 139 32.43 -18.78 11.76
CA LEU A 139 31.37 -19.70 12.20
C LEU A 139 30.26 -19.87 11.15
N ILE A 140 29.78 -18.77 10.58
CA ILE A 140 28.62 -18.78 9.66
C ILE A 140 29.00 -19.28 8.26
N MET A 141 30.23 -19.00 7.79
CA MET A 141 30.66 -19.32 6.43
C MET A 141 31.62 -20.50 6.32
N LYS A 142 32.51 -20.71 7.30
CA LYS A 142 33.53 -21.78 7.26
C LYS A 142 33.13 -22.96 8.13
N ASP A 143 32.76 -22.74 9.39
CA ASP A 143 32.44 -23.79 10.37
C ASP A 143 30.93 -24.11 10.41
N LYS A 144 30.29 -24.26 9.24
CA LYS A 144 28.84 -24.45 9.13
C LYS A 144 28.32 -25.69 9.87
N GLU A 145 29.15 -26.73 9.97
CA GLU A 145 28.82 -27.95 10.71
C GLU A 145 28.75 -27.70 12.22
N LYS A 146 29.60 -26.81 12.76
CA LYS A 146 29.51 -26.42 14.17
C LYS A 146 28.20 -25.69 14.45
N LEU A 147 27.72 -24.89 13.51
CA LEU A 147 26.45 -24.19 13.61
C LEU A 147 25.26 -25.16 13.72
N LEU A 148 25.36 -26.39 13.20
CA LEU A 148 24.34 -27.44 13.33
C LEU A 148 24.43 -28.19 14.68
N SER A 149 25.49 -28.00 15.45
CA SER A 149 25.64 -28.63 16.75
C SER A 149 24.79 -27.97 17.82
N LEU A 150 24.07 -28.78 18.61
CA LEU A 150 23.37 -28.34 19.83
C LEU A 150 24.33 -27.80 20.92
N LYS A 151 25.65 -28.00 20.79
CA LYS A 151 26.62 -27.41 21.72
C LYS A 151 26.97 -25.96 21.39
N GLU A 152 26.76 -25.55 20.14
CA GLU A 152 26.99 -24.18 19.70
C GLU A 152 25.76 -23.33 20.05
N PRO A 153 25.90 -22.24 20.83
CA PRO A 153 24.77 -21.40 21.26
C PRO A 153 24.08 -20.67 20.09
N THR A 154 24.84 -20.31 19.06
CA THR A 154 24.32 -19.47 17.96
C THR A 154 23.17 -20.17 17.25
N ARG A 155 21.99 -19.54 17.25
CA ARG A 155 20.76 -20.02 16.60
C ARG A 155 19.92 -18.93 15.93
N PHE A 156 20.21 -17.66 16.23
CA PHE A 156 19.66 -16.50 15.51
C PHE A 156 20.76 -15.76 14.76
N ILE A 157 20.53 -15.45 13.50
CA ILE A 157 21.53 -14.83 12.62
C ILE A 157 20.94 -13.53 12.07
N PHE A 158 21.64 -12.42 12.22
CA PHE A 158 21.26 -11.12 11.68
C PHE A 158 22.13 -10.80 10.47
N SER A 159 21.54 -10.57 9.30
CA SER A 159 22.26 -10.32 8.06
C SER A 159 21.73 -9.08 7.34
N HIS A 160 22.62 -8.19 6.92
CA HIS A 160 22.22 -7.02 6.12
C HIS A 160 22.11 -7.36 4.62
N SER A 161 23.03 -8.18 4.11
CA SER A 161 23.05 -8.62 2.71
C SER A 161 22.44 -10.02 2.59
N ALA A 162 22.04 -10.41 1.37
CA ALA A 162 21.92 -11.83 1.06
C ALA A 162 23.28 -12.48 1.36
N LEU A 163 23.28 -13.56 2.16
CA LEU A 163 24.49 -14.30 2.50
C LEU A 163 25.21 -14.67 1.18
N LYS A 164 26.54 -14.57 1.11
CA LYS A 164 27.25 -14.75 -0.17
C LYS A 164 27.06 -16.16 -0.75
N GLU A 165 27.46 -16.34 -2.02
CA GLU A 165 27.62 -17.67 -2.62
C GLU A 165 28.41 -18.58 -1.67
N GLY A 166 27.86 -19.77 -1.38
CA GLY A 166 28.43 -20.74 -0.46
C GLY A 166 27.78 -20.81 0.92
N TRP A 167 26.87 -19.91 1.32
CA TRP A 167 26.05 -20.13 2.52
C TRP A 167 24.86 -21.05 2.26
N ASP A 168 24.81 -22.16 3.00
CA ASP A 168 24.09 -23.37 2.59
C ASP A 168 23.47 -24.14 3.76
N ASN A 169 22.80 -23.41 4.66
CA ASN A 169 22.17 -23.87 5.89
C ASN A 169 20.96 -24.83 5.70
N PRO A 170 21.00 -26.17 5.89
CA PRO A 170 19.77 -26.98 5.74
C PRO A 170 18.74 -26.79 6.86
N ASN A 171 19.13 -26.22 8.01
CA ASN A 171 18.32 -26.17 9.23
C ASN A 171 17.77 -24.76 9.52
N VAL A 172 17.53 -23.97 8.48
CA VAL A 172 16.92 -22.64 8.61
C VAL A 172 15.41 -22.80 8.52
N PHE A 173 14.71 -22.57 9.62
CA PHE A 173 13.26 -22.78 9.72
C PHE A 173 12.47 -21.47 9.76
N GLN A 174 13.10 -20.37 10.15
CA GLN A 174 12.46 -19.06 10.15
C GLN A 174 13.28 -18.05 9.37
N ILE A 175 12.62 -17.30 8.50
CA ILE A 175 13.18 -16.11 7.85
C ILE A 175 12.31 -14.92 8.20
N CYS A 176 12.92 -13.93 8.84
CA CYS A 176 12.29 -12.66 9.19
C CYS A 176 12.88 -11.54 8.34
N THR A 177 12.04 -10.85 7.57
CA THR A 177 12.50 -9.72 6.76
C THR A 177 12.20 -8.40 7.47
N LEU A 178 13.23 -7.86 8.13
CA LEU A 178 13.22 -6.54 8.79
C LEU A 178 13.65 -5.41 7.84
N LYS A 179 13.58 -5.60 6.52
CA LYS A 179 13.91 -4.59 5.51
C LYS A 179 12.79 -4.43 4.49
N HIS A 180 12.64 -3.22 3.97
CA HIS A 180 11.78 -2.93 2.83
C HIS A 180 12.56 -3.23 1.53
N SER A 181 12.51 -4.48 1.04
CA SER A 181 13.09 -4.80 -0.27
C SER A 181 12.07 -4.50 -1.37
N ASN A 182 12.43 -3.63 -2.30
CA ASN A 182 11.63 -3.35 -3.51
C ASN A 182 11.97 -4.32 -4.67
N SER A 183 13.02 -5.14 -4.51
CA SER A 183 13.44 -6.12 -5.52
C SER A 183 12.89 -7.51 -5.18
N THR A 184 12.06 -8.04 -6.08
CA THR A 184 11.53 -9.41 -6.05
C THR A 184 12.64 -10.46 -6.13
N ASP A 185 13.68 -10.21 -6.92
CA ASP A 185 14.82 -11.13 -7.10
C ASP A 185 15.62 -11.31 -5.80
N SER A 186 15.84 -10.24 -5.02
CA SER A 186 16.51 -10.32 -3.71
C SER A 186 15.69 -11.14 -2.72
N LYS A 187 14.37 -10.92 -2.64
CA LYS A 187 13.46 -11.67 -1.75
C LYS A 187 13.47 -13.18 -2.08
N ARG A 188 13.50 -13.52 -3.37
CA ARG A 188 13.60 -14.91 -3.85
C ARG A 188 14.90 -15.58 -3.43
N GLN A 189 16.05 -14.92 -3.62
CA GLN A 189 17.35 -15.46 -3.21
C GLN A 189 17.47 -15.60 -1.69
N GLU A 190 16.75 -14.79 -0.92
CA GLU A 190 16.71 -14.84 0.54
C GLU A 190 15.88 -16.05 1.03
N ILE A 191 14.66 -16.25 0.51
CA ILE A 191 13.84 -17.44 0.83
C ILE A 191 14.53 -18.73 0.39
N GLY A 192 15.11 -18.76 -0.82
CA GLY A 192 15.67 -19.98 -1.41
C GLY A 192 16.75 -20.65 -0.55
N ARG A 193 17.28 -19.94 0.45
CA ARG A 193 18.28 -20.46 1.40
C ARG A 193 17.69 -21.21 2.58
N GLY A 194 16.39 -21.08 2.84
CA GLY A 194 15.65 -21.83 3.85
C GLY A 194 14.85 -23.02 3.32
N LEU A 195 14.80 -23.24 1.99
CA LEU A 195 14.00 -24.30 1.36
C LEU A 195 14.68 -25.67 1.32
N ARG A 196 15.70 -25.87 2.14
CA ARG A 196 16.50 -27.10 2.15
C ARG A 196 15.90 -28.09 3.13
N ILE A 197 16.00 -29.38 2.79
CA ILE A 197 15.63 -30.45 3.71
C ILE A 197 16.64 -30.48 4.85
N CYS A 198 16.14 -30.42 6.08
CA CYS A 198 16.95 -30.34 7.29
C CYS A 198 17.72 -31.65 7.58
N VAL A 199 18.72 -31.53 8.45
CA VAL A 199 19.53 -32.66 8.92
C VAL A 199 19.51 -32.75 10.45
N ASP A 200 19.67 -33.96 10.98
CA ASP A 200 19.82 -34.20 12.41
C ASP A 200 21.28 -34.02 12.89
N LYS A 201 21.52 -34.24 14.19
CA LYS A 201 22.85 -34.19 14.82
C LYS A 201 23.89 -35.16 14.22
N HIS A 202 23.46 -36.16 13.46
CA HIS A 202 24.32 -37.12 12.77
C HIS A 202 24.55 -36.74 11.29
N GLY A 203 23.95 -35.65 10.83
CA GLY A 203 23.99 -35.21 9.44
C GLY A 203 23.03 -35.98 8.52
N ILE A 204 22.10 -36.75 9.09
CA ILE A 204 21.13 -37.53 8.31
C ILE A 204 20.00 -36.60 7.85
N ARG A 205 19.78 -36.56 6.54
CA ARG A 205 18.75 -35.74 5.90
C ARG A 205 17.36 -36.30 6.22
N GLN A 206 16.47 -35.40 6.62
CA GLN A 206 15.11 -35.71 7.04
C GLN A 206 14.15 -35.67 5.84
N ASP A 207 14.36 -36.55 4.87
CA ASP A 207 13.58 -36.62 3.63
C ASP A 207 12.32 -37.52 3.75
N GLU A 208 11.53 -37.57 2.68
CA GLU A 208 10.27 -38.33 2.62
C GLU A 208 10.49 -39.84 2.87
N SER A 209 11.65 -40.39 2.49
CA SER A 209 11.93 -41.81 2.72
C SER A 209 12.14 -42.16 4.20
N LEU A 210 12.51 -41.16 5.02
CA LEU A 210 12.72 -41.31 6.46
C LEU A 210 11.49 -40.88 7.28
N LEU A 211 10.76 -39.88 6.82
CA LEU A 211 9.67 -39.23 7.56
C LEU A 211 8.27 -39.63 7.10
N ASP A 212 8.14 -40.31 5.96
CA ASP A 212 6.86 -40.62 5.31
C ASP A 212 5.95 -39.38 5.26
N GLY A 213 4.74 -39.48 5.81
CA GLY A 213 3.75 -38.39 5.85
C GLY A 213 4.12 -37.18 6.72
N ALA A 214 5.14 -37.29 7.58
CA ALA A 214 5.57 -36.18 8.46
C ALA A 214 6.61 -35.26 7.79
N PHE A 215 6.90 -35.43 6.49
CA PHE A 215 7.91 -34.65 5.76
C PHE A 215 7.67 -33.14 5.85
N PHE A 216 6.43 -32.69 5.58
CA PHE A 216 6.07 -31.27 5.61
C PHE A 216 5.99 -30.72 7.04
N ASP A 217 5.57 -31.53 8.01
CA ASP A 217 5.56 -31.14 9.43
C ASP A 217 6.96 -30.79 9.93
N VAL A 218 7.98 -31.54 9.50
CA VAL A 218 9.37 -31.26 9.88
C VAL A 218 9.94 -30.13 9.03
N ASN A 219 9.86 -30.20 7.71
CA ASN A 219 10.59 -29.33 6.77
C ASN A 219 9.78 -28.11 6.27
N SER A 220 9.05 -27.45 7.16
CA SER A 220 8.32 -26.22 6.85
C SER A 220 9.15 -24.98 7.19
N LEU A 221 9.32 -24.09 6.20
CA LEU A 221 9.94 -22.78 6.35
C LEU A 221 8.86 -21.73 6.69
N THR A 222 8.99 -21.08 7.84
CA THR A 222 8.13 -19.95 8.23
C THR A 222 8.77 -18.63 7.79
N VAL A 223 8.03 -17.84 7.02
CA VAL A 223 8.47 -16.49 6.61
C VAL A 223 7.66 -15.45 7.36
N ILE A 224 8.33 -14.58 8.11
CA ILE A 224 7.73 -13.49 8.88
C ILE A 224 8.07 -12.17 8.20
N ALA A 225 7.06 -11.46 7.70
CA ALA A 225 7.24 -10.22 6.96
C ALA A 225 6.08 -9.23 7.19
N SER A 226 6.17 -8.01 6.64
CA SER A 226 5.08 -7.02 6.69
C SER A 226 4.10 -7.23 5.52
N GLU A 227 2.96 -6.52 5.51
CA GLU A 227 1.94 -6.58 4.44
C GLU A 227 2.52 -6.42 3.02
N SER A 228 3.63 -5.69 2.87
CA SER A 228 4.40 -5.60 1.60
C SER A 228 4.94 -6.93 1.06
N TYR A 229 4.79 -8.01 1.82
CA TYR A 229 5.20 -9.37 1.47
C TYR A 229 4.03 -10.24 1.03
N ASP A 230 2.78 -9.87 1.29
CA ASP A 230 1.61 -10.60 0.81
C ASP A 230 1.54 -10.56 -0.72
N GLU A 231 1.81 -9.40 -1.32
CA GLU A 231 1.96 -9.26 -2.77
C GLU A 231 3.10 -10.13 -3.30
N PHE A 232 4.23 -10.19 -2.57
CA PHE A 232 5.36 -11.03 -2.97
C PHE A 232 5.04 -12.53 -2.85
N ALA A 233 4.46 -12.98 -1.74
CA ALA A 233 4.04 -14.37 -1.53
C ALA A 233 2.99 -14.79 -2.57
N SER A 234 2.01 -13.93 -2.84
CA SER A 234 1.00 -14.13 -3.89
C SER A 234 1.63 -14.16 -5.28
N SER A 235 2.60 -13.28 -5.55
CA SER A 235 3.32 -13.28 -6.83
C SER A 235 4.22 -14.50 -6.99
N LEU A 236 4.90 -14.96 -5.95
CA LEU A 236 5.72 -16.17 -5.95
C LEU A 236 4.83 -17.41 -6.15
N GLN A 237 3.66 -17.45 -5.51
CA GLN A 237 2.68 -18.53 -5.70
C GLN A 237 2.15 -18.52 -7.11
N LYS A 238 1.76 -17.36 -7.63
CA LYS A 238 1.37 -17.19 -9.03
C LYS A 238 2.52 -17.54 -9.97
N GLU A 239 3.77 -17.28 -9.60
CA GLU A 239 4.92 -17.62 -10.42
C GLU A 239 5.28 -19.11 -10.33
N ILE A 240 5.10 -19.77 -9.17
CA ILE A 240 5.19 -21.23 -9.06
C ILE A 240 4.09 -21.85 -9.93
N LEU A 241 2.86 -21.32 -9.84
CA LEU A 241 1.73 -21.72 -10.67
C LEU A 241 1.97 -21.45 -12.16
N ASP A 242 2.50 -20.27 -12.50
CA ASP A 242 2.89 -19.84 -13.85
C ASP A 242 4.11 -20.62 -14.33
N SER A 243 5.04 -21.05 -13.48
CA SER A 243 6.16 -21.91 -13.88
C SER A 243 5.74 -23.36 -14.08
N LEU A 244 4.65 -23.77 -13.42
CA LEU A 244 3.94 -25.02 -13.68
C LEU A 244 3.05 -24.93 -14.92
N SER A 245 2.59 -23.71 -15.30
CA SER A 245 1.62 -23.48 -16.39
C SER A 245 2.13 -22.73 -17.62
N ARG A 246 3.36 -22.20 -17.62
CA ARG A 246 4.03 -21.66 -18.81
C ARG A 246 4.85 -22.77 -19.42
N GLU A 247 4.38 -23.19 -20.59
CA GLU A 247 4.99 -24.20 -21.47
C GLU A 247 4.95 -25.63 -20.92
N THR A 248 3.76 -26.12 -20.56
CA THR A 248 3.61 -27.52 -20.14
C THR A 248 3.75 -28.44 -21.35
N LYS A 249 4.97 -28.93 -21.58
CA LYS A 249 5.15 -30.21 -22.26
C LYS A 249 4.36 -31.25 -21.47
N ILE A 250 3.34 -31.83 -22.08
CA ILE A 250 2.58 -32.94 -21.53
C ILE A 250 3.53 -34.15 -21.52
N THR A 251 4.18 -34.35 -20.38
CA THR A 251 5.11 -35.46 -20.15
C THR A 251 4.46 -36.53 -19.27
N LEU A 252 4.98 -37.75 -19.34
CA LEU A 252 4.48 -38.88 -18.56
C LEU A 252 4.47 -38.58 -17.05
N LYS A 253 5.52 -37.90 -16.56
CA LYS A 253 5.66 -37.49 -15.15
C LYS A 253 4.60 -36.48 -14.71
N VAL A 254 4.20 -35.57 -15.62
CA VAL A 254 3.16 -34.57 -15.33
C VAL A 254 1.80 -35.24 -15.28
N LEU A 255 1.47 -36.07 -16.27
CA LEU A 255 0.18 -36.76 -16.32
C LEU A 255 -0.01 -37.77 -15.17
N SER A 256 1.04 -38.48 -14.75
CA SER A 256 0.89 -39.52 -13.72
C SER A 256 0.57 -38.99 -12.32
N GLN A 257 0.82 -37.70 -12.08
CA GLN A 257 0.52 -37.01 -10.82
C GLN A 257 -0.88 -36.39 -10.79
N ILE A 258 -1.62 -36.40 -11.90
CA ILE A 258 -2.95 -35.79 -12.01
C ILE A 258 -4.04 -36.75 -11.51
N ILE A 259 -4.98 -36.18 -10.75
CA ILE A 259 -6.24 -36.82 -10.35
C ILE A 259 -7.38 -36.06 -11.03
N LEU A 260 -8.21 -36.78 -11.78
CA LEU A 260 -9.42 -36.26 -12.42
C LEU A 260 -10.62 -36.54 -11.52
N ILE A 261 -11.49 -35.55 -11.35
CA ILE A 261 -12.73 -35.69 -10.59
C ILE A 261 -13.87 -35.33 -11.54
N ASN A 262 -14.82 -36.26 -11.74
CA ASN A 262 -15.96 -35.99 -12.62
C ASN A 262 -17.08 -35.25 -11.88
N ASP A 263 -18.12 -34.84 -12.61
CA ASP A 263 -19.26 -34.09 -12.06
C ASP A 263 -20.04 -34.90 -10.98
N ASP A 264 -19.85 -36.22 -10.91
CA ASP A 264 -20.44 -37.14 -9.91
C ASP A 264 -19.54 -37.35 -8.67
N GLY A 265 -18.39 -36.67 -8.59
CA GLY A 265 -17.43 -36.76 -7.48
C GLY A 265 -16.55 -38.01 -7.49
N MET A 266 -16.50 -38.76 -8.60
CA MET A 266 -15.62 -39.92 -8.75
C MET A 266 -14.19 -39.49 -9.10
N GLU A 267 -13.24 -39.92 -8.28
CA GLU A 267 -11.82 -39.64 -8.48
C GLU A 267 -11.13 -40.73 -9.33
N LEU A 268 -10.32 -40.30 -10.29
CA LEU A 268 -9.43 -41.16 -11.06
C LEU A 268 -8.01 -40.59 -11.04
N LYS A 269 -7.12 -41.30 -10.35
CA LYS A 269 -5.67 -41.06 -10.48
C LYS A 269 -5.19 -41.64 -11.80
N ILE A 270 -4.54 -40.82 -12.63
CA ILE A 270 -4.02 -41.27 -13.92
C ILE A 270 -2.90 -42.30 -13.71
N GLY A 271 -1.87 -41.98 -12.92
CA GLY A 271 -0.74 -42.89 -12.69
C GLY A 271 0.06 -43.22 -13.96
N ASP A 272 1.21 -43.88 -13.81
CA ASP A 272 2.18 -44.01 -14.91
C ASP A 272 1.64 -44.83 -16.11
N LYS A 273 0.83 -45.86 -15.83
CA LYS A 273 0.28 -46.74 -16.86
C LYS A 273 -0.77 -46.06 -17.73
N LEU A 274 -1.70 -45.30 -17.13
CA LEU A 274 -2.72 -44.58 -17.89
C LEU A 274 -2.10 -43.35 -18.58
N ALA A 275 -1.16 -42.66 -17.93
CA ALA A 275 -0.43 -41.54 -18.50
C ALA A 275 0.26 -41.91 -19.81
N LYS A 276 0.90 -43.09 -19.85
CA LYS A 276 1.53 -43.61 -21.07
C LYS A 276 0.50 -43.84 -22.18
N ASN A 277 -0.63 -44.48 -21.87
CA ASN A 277 -1.70 -44.73 -22.84
C ASN A 277 -2.31 -43.43 -23.39
N ILE A 278 -2.46 -42.40 -22.55
CA ILE A 278 -2.97 -41.08 -22.97
C ILE A 278 -2.00 -40.42 -23.96
N ILE A 279 -0.70 -40.44 -23.66
CA ILE A 279 0.32 -39.85 -24.55
C ILE A 279 0.33 -40.59 -25.89
N GLU A 280 0.32 -41.92 -25.88
CA GLU A 280 0.30 -42.72 -27.12
C GLU A 280 -0.94 -42.42 -27.98
N ASP A 281 -2.13 -42.33 -27.36
CA ASP A 281 -3.38 -41.96 -28.05
C ASP A 281 -3.32 -40.54 -28.63
N TRP A 282 -2.85 -39.57 -27.85
CA TRP A 282 -2.76 -38.18 -28.28
C TRP A 282 -1.71 -37.95 -29.36
N THR A 283 -0.61 -38.70 -29.33
CA THR A 283 0.40 -38.65 -30.40
C THR A 283 -0.17 -39.21 -31.69
N GLN A 284 -0.89 -40.34 -31.64
CA GLN A 284 -1.54 -40.92 -32.82
C GLN A 284 -2.60 -40.00 -33.44
N LYS A 285 -3.36 -39.29 -32.60
CA LYS A 285 -4.38 -38.32 -33.04
C LYS A 285 -3.78 -36.95 -33.43
N GLY A 286 -2.48 -36.77 -33.26
CA GLY A 286 -1.79 -35.51 -33.53
C GLY A 286 -2.17 -34.38 -32.57
N TYR A 287 -2.74 -34.70 -31.40
CA TYR A 287 -3.11 -33.75 -30.35
C TYR A 287 -1.92 -33.27 -29.53
N ILE A 288 -0.84 -34.04 -29.53
CA ILE A 288 0.46 -33.69 -28.96
C ILE A 288 1.57 -33.86 -30.00
N GLY A 289 2.47 -32.90 -30.11
CA GLY A 289 3.66 -32.97 -30.95
C GLY A 289 4.76 -33.86 -30.35
N GLU A 290 5.76 -34.22 -31.17
CA GLU A 290 6.94 -34.99 -30.71
C GLU A 290 7.75 -34.27 -29.61
N ASP A 291 7.59 -32.95 -29.52
CA ASP A 291 8.18 -32.08 -28.53
C ASP A 291 7.41 -32.05 -27.19
N GLY A 292 6.25 -32.72 -27.13
CA GLY A 292 5.38 -32.82 -25.96
C GLY A 292 4.35 -31.70 -25.83
N PHE A 293 4.21 -30.81 -26.82
CA PHE A 293 3.24 -29.70 -26.75
C PHE A 293 1.89 -30.06 -27.34
N ILE A 294 0.82 -29.49 -26.77
CA ILE A 294 -0.52 -29.58 -27.34
C ILE A 294 -0.55 -28.86 -28.69
N SER A 295 -1.03 -29.55 -29.71
CA SER A 295 -1.12 -28.98 -31.05
C SER A 295 -2.41 -28.19 -31.25
N ASP A 296 -2.43 -27.31 -32.25
CA ASP A 296 -3.64 -26.62 -32.69
C ASP A 296 -4.76 -27.57 -33.14
N VAL A 297 -4.42 -28.82 -33.51
CA VAL A 297 -5.39 -29.85 -33.92
C VAL A 297 -6.29 -30.21 -32.74
N ALA A 298 -5.73 -30.38 -31.54
CA ALA A 298 -6.50 -30.69 -30.34
C ALA A 298 -7.54 -29.60 -30.02
N ILE A 299 -7.16 -28.34 -30.20
CA ILE A 299 -8.01 -27.18 -29.88
C ILE A 299 -9.12 -27.00 -30.91
N LYS A 300 -8.80 -27.20 -32.19
CA LYS A 300 -9.79 -27.22 -33.28
C LYS A 300 -10.81 -28.34 -33.07
N ASP A 301 -10.36 -29.53 -32.70
CA ASP A 301 -11.25 -30.67 -32.46
C ASP A 301 -12.12 -30.49 -31.21
N ILE A 302 -11.61 -29.82 -30.18
CA ILE A 302 -12.42 -29.43 -29.03
C ILE A 302 -13.50 -28.41 -29.45
N GLY A 303 -13.16 -27.43 -30.28
CA GLY A 303 -14.11 -26.45 -30.82
C GLY A 303 -15.17 -27.06 -31.74
N ASN A 304 -14.78 -28.03 -32.56
CA ASN A 304 -15.63 -28.72 -33.54
C ASN A 304 -16.40 -29.92 -32.95
N LYS A 305 -16.24 -30.19 -31.65
CA LYS A 305 -16.83 -31.35 -30.94
C LYS A 305 -16.38 -32.73 -31.47
N SER A 306 -15.24 -32.79 -32.16
CA SER A 306 -14.62 -34.02 -32.68
C SER A 306 -13.53 -34.60 -31.76
N PHE A 307 -13.21 -33.93 -30.63
CA PHE A 307 -12.19 -34.40 -29.69
C PHE A 307 -12.62 -35.66 -28.93
N GLU A 308 -11.85 -36.75 -29.09
CA GLU A 308 -12.12 -38.06 -28.49
C GLU A 308 -11.05 -38.47 -27.46
N VAL A 309 -11.50 -39.02 -26.32
CA VAL A 309 -10.65 -39.59 -25.27
C VAL A 309 -10.64 -41.11 -25.30
N ILE A 310 -9.58 -41.73 -24.75
CA ILE A 310 -9.53 -43.19 -24.56
C ILE A 310 -10.72 -43.70 -23.70
N PRO A 311 -11.20 -44.95 -23.89
CA PRO A 311 -12.39 -45.45 -23.22
C PRO A 311 -12.38 -45.34 -21.69
N GLN A 312 -11.19 -45.44 -21.09
CA GLN A 312 -10.96 -45.34 -19.64
C GLN A 312 -11.23 -43.94 -19.08
N LEU A 313 -11.20 -42.90 -19.92
CA LEU A 313 -11.40 -41.50 -19.54
C LEU A 313 -12.75 -40.93 -19.95
N LYS A 314 -13.66 -41.76 -20.47
CA LYS A 314 -14.95 -41.30 -21.02
C LYS A 314 -15.83 -40.60 -19.96
N LEU A 315 -15.77 -41.06 -18.70
CA LEU A 315 -16.47 -40.43 -17.58
C LEU A 315 -15.83 -39.11 -17.12
N TRP A 316 -14.62 -38.80 -17.57
CA TRP A 316 -13.85 -37.58 -17.25
C TRP A 316 -13.52 -36.74 -18.50
N GLU A 317 -14.26 -36.96 -19.61
CA GLU A 317 -13.97 -36.34 -20.91
C GLU A 317 -13.93 -34.81 -20.85
N LYS A 318 -14.82 -34.22 -20.04
CA LYS A 318 -14.89 -32.77 -19.81
C LYS A 318 -13.62 -32.24 -19.14
N GLN A 319 -13.16 -32.90 -18.09
CA GLN A 319 -11.94 -32.54 -17.35
C GLN A 319 -10.69 -32.69 -18.22
N VAL A 320 -10.67 -33.70 -19.09
CA VAL A 320 -9.58 -33.91 -20.05
C VAL A 320 -9.54 -32.80 -21.10
N LYS A 321 -10.69 -32.35 -21.62
CA LYS A 321 -10.76 -31.21 -22.56
C LYS A 321 -10.28 -29.90 -21.92
N GLU A 322 -10.57 -29.70 -20.63
CA GLU A 322 -10.10 -28.52 -19.89
C GLU A 322 -8.58 -28.53 -19.68
N LEU A 323 -8.01 -29.70 -19.38
CA LEU A 323 -6.56 -29.88 -19.29
C LEU A 323 -5.86 -29.46 -20.60
N VAL A 324 -6.40 -29.88 -21.75
CA VAL A 324 -5.87 -29.52 -23.08
C VAL A 324 -5.98 -28.02 -23.36
N LYS A 325 -7.10 -27.38 -23.01
CA LYS A 325 -7.29 -25.92 -23.21
C LYS A 325 -6.32 -25.10 -22.35
N LYS A 326 -6.12 -25.49 -21.09
CA LYS A 326 -5.23 -24.77 -20.16
C LYS A 326 -3.78 -24.79 -20.65
N ALA A 327 -3.33 -25.94 -21.16
CA ALA A 327 -2.00 -26.11 -21.71
C ALA A 327 -1.69 -25.18 -22.92
N ASN A 328 -2.71 -24.62 -23.60
CA ASN A 328 -2.52 -23.76 -24.77
C ASN A 328 -2.65 -22.23 -24.51
N SER A 329 -3.22 -21.81 -23.37
CA SER A 329 -3.71 -20.42 -23.19
C SER A 329 -2.67 -19.31 -22.97
N VAL A 330 -1.36 -19.59 -23.04
CA VAL A 330 -0.29 -18.64 -22.66
C VAL A 330 0.22 -17.77 -23.84
N ALA A 331 -0.12 -18.07 -25.09
CA ALA A 331 0.52 -17.45 -26.27
C ALA A 331 -0.09 -16.14 -26.81
N VAL A 332 -1.24 -15.65 -26.31
CA VAL A 332 -2.08 -14.67 -27.05
C VAL A 332 -2.03 -13.21 -26.54
N LEU A 333 -1.31 -12.88 -25.46
CA LEU A 333 -1.42 -11.56 -24.79
C LEU A 333 -0.39 -10.47 -25.19
N GLY A 334 0.32 -10.61 -26.31
CA GLY A 334 1.45 -9.73 -26.67
C GLY A 334 1.18 -8.53 -27.59
N GLY A 335 -0.06 -8.23 -27.97
CA GLY A 335 -0.30 -7.48 -29.22
C GLY A 335 -1.26 -6.30 -29.21
N MET A 336 -1.33 -5.41 -28.20
CA MET A 336 -2.19 -4.19 -28.30
C MET A 336 -1.72 -2.99 -27.45
N ILE A 337 -0.90 -2.06 -27.97
CA ILE A 337 -0.85 -0.63 -27.56
C ILE A 337 -0.43 0.25 -28.76
N GLY A 338 -1.26 1.23 -29.15
CA GLY A 338 -0.98 2.20 -30.22
C GLY A 338 -1.10 3.67 -29.76
N ASN A 339 -0.15 4.50 -30.18
CA ASN A 339 0.00 5.93 -29.85
C ASN A 339 -0.88 6.85 -30.71
N GLY A 340 -1.44 7.92 -30.12
CA GLY A 340 -2.14 8.99 -30.86
C GLY A 340 -1.63 10.39 -30.51
N LYS A 341 -1.14 11.15 -31.50
CA LYS A 341 -0.80 12.57 -31.39
C LYS A 341 -1.16 13.31 -32.67
N ASN A 342 -2.05 14.29 -32.57
CA ASN A 342 -2.16 15.48 -33.42
C ASN A 342 -2.85 16.57 -32.57
N GLU A 343 -2.15 17.65 -32.24
CA GLU A 343 -2.67 18.84 -31.54
C GLU A 343 -2.44 20.07 -32.43
N THR A 344 -3.45 20.94 -32.56
CA THR A 344 -3.39 22.22 -33.31
C THR A 344 -3.39 23.40 -32.32
N VAL A 345 -2.72 24.51 -32.66
CA VAL A 345 -2.59 25.72 -31.81
C VAL A 345 -3.24 26.92 -32.50
N GLY A 346 -4.08 27.70 -31.79
CA GLY A 346 -4.72 28.93 -32.28
C GLY A 346 -4.88 30.00 -31.19
N GLU A 347 -5.60 31.10 -31.48
CA GLU A 347 -5.97 32.15 -30.51
C GLU A 347 -7.49 32.08 -30.27
N LEU A 348 -7.94 31.99 -29.01
CA LEU A 348 -9.37 31.95 -28.67
C LEU A 348 -9.82 33.34 -28.23
N LYS A 349 -10.80 33.91 -28.95
CA LYS A 349 -11.37 35.24 -28.67
C LYS A 349 -12.85 35.12 -28.31
N PRO A 350 -13.37 36.04 -27.47
CA PRO A 350 -14.79 36.09 -27.19
C PRO A 350 -15.64 36.31 -28.45
N ASN A 351 -16.83 35.72 -28.50
CA ASN A 351 -17.82 35.89 -29.57
C ASN A 351 -18.90 36.91 -29.18
N ASP A 352 -19.93 37.05 -30.03
CA ASP A 352 -21.02 38.01 -29.83
C ASP A 352 -21.78 37.85 -28.49
N ASN A 353 -21.74 36.67 -27.85
CA ASN A 353 -22.35 36.49 -26.53
C ASN A 353 -21.65 37.30 -25.44
N PHE A 354 -20.37 37.65 -25.62
CA PHE A 354 -19.64 38.52 -24.70
C PHE A 354 -20.24 39.92 -24.64
N ASP A 355 -20.72 40.44 -25.78
CA ASP A 355 -21.28 41.79 -25.90
C ASP A 355 -22.75 41.89 -25.46
N LYS A 356 -23.37 40.77 -25.05
CA LYS A 356 -24.71 40.76 -24.44
C LYS A 356 -24.75 41.66 -23.20
N LYS A 357 -25.82 42.45 -23.08
CA LYS A 357 -26.00 43.41 -21.97
C LYS A 357 -25.99 42.70 -20.61
N GLU A 358 -26.52 41.50 -20.58
CA GLU A 358 -26.63 40.61 -19.43
C GLU A 358 -25.25 40.18 -18.93
N PHE A 359 -24.35 39.78 -19.84
CA PHE A 359 -22.97 39.41 -19.48
C PHE A 359 -22.14 40.64 -19.07
N GLN A 360 -22.29 41.77 -19.76
CA GLN A 360 -21.60 43.00 -19.39
C GLN A 360 -22.03 43.52 -18.01
N ALA A 361 -23.32 43.38 -17.68
CA ALA A 361 -23.83 43.69 -16.35
C ALA A 361 -23.22 42.78 -15.27
N LEU A 362 -23.14 41.46 -15.51
CA LEU A 362 -22.42 40.52 -14.64
C LEU A 362 -20.96 40.95 -14.44
N TRP A 363 -20.24 41.13 -15.54
CA TRP A 363 -18.81 41.43 -15.52
C TRP A 363 -18.51 42.72 -14.76
N SER A 364 -19.30 43.77 -14.98
CA SER A 364 -19.15 45.05 -14.28
C SER A 364 -19.25 44.95 -12.75
N LYS A 365 -19.92 43.91 -12.24
CA LYS A 365 -20.10 43.69 -10.80
C LYS A 365 -19.00 42.83 -10.18
N ILE A 366 -18.46 41.88 -10.94
CA ILE A 366 -17.46 40.91 -10.44
C ILE A 366 -16.01 41.27 -10.80
N ASN A 367 -15.80 42.24 -11.70
CA ASN A 367 -14.46 42.61 -12.18
C ASN A 367 -13.63 43.46 -11.22
N ALA A 368 -14.17 43.90 -10.09
CA ALA A 368 -13.40 44.63 -9.08
C ALA A 368 -12.39 43.69 -8.41
N LYS A 369 -11.13 44.11 -8.32
CA LYS A 369 -10.16 43.41 -7.46
C LYS A 369 -10.49 43.69 -6.00
N ALA A 370 -10.05 42.80 -5.12
CA ALA A 370 -10.20 42.99 -3.68
C ALA A 370 -8.92 42.65 -2.94
N THR A 371 -8.81 43.22 -1.75
CA THR A 371 -7.83 42.84 -0.73
C THR A 371 -8.57 42.34 0.51
N TYR A 372 -7.85 41.72 1.45
CA TYR A 372 -8.44 41.23 2.69
C TYR A 372 -7.59 41.55 3.91
N THR A 373 -8.25 41.64 5.07
CA THR A 373 -7.60 41.61 6.38
C THR A 373 -8.13 40.42 7.17
N ILE A 374 -7.28 39.75 7.93
CA ILE A 374 -7.68 38.65 8.82
C ILE A 374 -7.46 39.08 10.27
N ASN A 375 -8.50 38.99 11.08
CA ASN A 375 -8.37 39.09 12.53
C ASN A 375 -8.39 37.69 13.15
N VAL A 376 -7.32 37.31 13.86
CA VAL A 376 -7.20 35.98 14.48
C VAL A 376 -6.96 36.17 15.98
N ASP A 377 -7.93 35.72 16.79
CA ASP A 377 -7.79 35.71 18.24
C ASP A 377 -7.29 34.35 18.74
N SER A 378 -6.07 34.35 19.29
CA SER A 378 -5.44 33.16 19.86
C SER A 378 -6.20 32.54 21.05
N VAL A 379 -6.97 33.35 21.81
CA VAL A 379 -7.77 32.88 22.94
C VAL A 379 -8.98 32.10 22.45
N ILE A 380 -9.64 32.60 21.39
CA ILE A 380 -10.76 31.90 20.74
C ILE A 380 -10.27 30.56 20.18
N LEU A 381 -9.14 30.56 19.44
CA LEU A 381 -8.55 29.33 18.91
C LEU A 381 -8.29 28.29 20.00
N LYS A 382 -7.75 28.73 21.15
CA LYS A 382 -7.48 27.85 22.28
C LYS A 382 -8.77 27.22 22.81
N ASN A 383 -9.76 28.05 23.13
CA ASN A 383 -11.01 27.60 23.74
C ASN A 383 -11.78 26.64 22.82
N GLU A 384 -11.92 26.98 21.54
CA GLU A 384 -12.61 26.12 20.55
C GLU A 384 -11.84 24.82 20.30
N SER A 385 -10.50 24.85 20.31
CA SER A 385 -9.69 23.64 20.19
C SER A 385 -9.87 22.72 21.40
N VAL A 386 -9.84 23.26 22.62
CA VAL A 386 -10.05 22.49 23.85
C VAL A 386 -11.43 21.85 23.86
N GLU A 387 -12.47 22.62 23.54
CA GLU A 387 -13.84 22.11 23.47
C GLU A 387 -13.98 21.00 22.44
N ALA A 388 -13.46 21.21 21.23
CA ALA A 388 -13.53 20.22 20.16
C ALA A 388 -12.74 18.94 20.49
N ILE A 389 -11.56 19.06 21.10
CA ILE A 389 -10.78 17.89 21.57
C ILE A 389 -11.61 17.13 22.61
N ASN A 390 -12.18 17.82 23.58
CA ASN A 390 -12.95 17.20 24.65
C ASN A 390 -14.22 16.49 24.15
N GLN A 391 -14.84 16.97 23.07
CA GLN A 391 -16.03 16.38 22.47
C GLN A 391 -15.72 15.24 21.48
N GLN A 392 -14.66 15.37 20.68
CA GLN A 392 -14.43 14.55 19.49
C GLN A 392 -13.28 13.55 19.63
N LEU A 393 -12.35 13.77 20.55
CA LEU A 393 -11.17 12.91 20.67
C LEU A 393 -11.56 11.55 21.23
N GLU A 394 -11.44 10.53 20.40
CA GLU A 394 -11.47 9.12 20.79
C GLU A 394 -10.27 8.43 20.16
N VAL A 395 -9.45 7.79 20.97
CA VAL A 395 -8.22 7.11 20.56
C VAL A 395 -8.42 5.61 20.69
N SER A 396 -8.14 4.90 19.60
CA SER A 396 -8.33 3.47 19.53
C SER A 396 -7.16 2.76 20.21
N LYS A 397 -7.44 1.63 20.87
CA LYS A 397 -6.37 0.70 21.28
C LYS A 397 -5.71 0.13 20.03
N VAL A 398 -4.39 0.02 20.06
CA VAL A 398 -3.63 -0.60 18.97
C VAL A 398 -4.04 -2.07 18.87
N LYS A 399 -4.53 -2.47 17.70
CA LYS A 399 -4.85 -3.86 17.36
C LYS A 399 -3.76 -4.39 16.44
N VAL A 400 -3.14 -5.49 16.83
CA VAL A 400 -2.26 -6.25 15.94
C VAL A 400 -3.09 -7.38 15.36
N ILE A 401 -3.03 -7.50 14.04
CA ILE A 401 -3.62 -8.62 13.31
C ILE A 401 -2.45 -9.45 12.83
N ILE A 402 -2.36 -10.69 13.31
CA ILE A 402 -1.40 -11.66 12.83
C ILE A 402 -2.17 -12.60 11.91
N SER A 403 -1.90 -12.49 10.61
CA SER A 403 -2.37 -13.44 9.60
C SER A 403 -1.33 -14.53 9.45
N SER A 404 -1.77 -15.78 9.59
CA SER A 404 -0.92 -16.96 9.35
C SER A 404 -1.64 -17.92 8.42
N SER A 405 -0.84 -18.61 7.62
CA SER A 405 -1.32 -19.49 6.57
C SER A 405 -0.20 -20.48 6.23
N SER A 406 -0.58 -21.73 6.04
CA SER A 406 0.32 -22.80 5.60
C SER A 406 -0.01 -23.18 4.17
N GLN A 407 0.94 -23.75 3.44
CA GLN A 407 0.66 -24.38 2.15
C GLN A 407 -0.16 -25.66 2.34
N LYS A 408 -1.16 -25.91 1.48
CA LYS A 408 -1.91 -27.17 1.48
C LYS A 408 -0.99 -28.34 1.10
N GLU A 409 -1.09 -29.46 1.83
CA GLU A 409 -0.33 -30.68 1.56
C GLU A 409 -0.63 -31.30 0.19
N HIS A 410 -1.85 -31.10 -0.34
CA HIS A 410 -2.28 -31.62 -1.64
C HIS A 410 -2.87 -30.52 -2.54
N LEU A 411 -2.40 -30.47 -3.79
CA LEU A 411 -2.86 -29.53 -4.82
C LEU A 411 -3.87 -30.22 -5.76
N ALA A 412 -5.17 -30.00 -5.56
CA ALA A 412 -6.20 -30.48 -6.49
C ALA A 412 -6.33 -29.57 -7.73
N VAL A 413 -6.62 -30.15 -8.91
CA VAL A 413 -6.74 -29.43 -10.21
C VAL A 413 -7.84 -28.36 -10.20
N GLU A 414 -8.90 -28.56 -9.42
CA GLU A 414 -9.98 -27.56 -9.25
C GLU A 414 -9.53 -26.31 -8.47
N ASN A 415 -8.48 -26.40 -7.64
CA ASN A 415 -7.92 -25.21 -6.96
C ASN A 415 -7.16 -24.28 -7.93
N LEU A 416 -6.97 -24.69 -9.20
CA LEU A 416 -6.32 -23.89 -10.24
C LEU A 416 -7.30 -22.96 -10.99
N GLU A 417 -8.61 -23.13 -10.81
CA GLU A 417 -9.64 -22.47 -11.64
C GLU A 417 -10.09 -21.10 -11.15
N LYS A 418 -9.86 -20.81 -9.88
CA LYS A 418 -10.10 -19.51 -9.26
C LYS A 418 -8.77 -19.07 -8.66
N ASN A 419 -8.55 -17.77 -8.49
CA ASN A 419 -7.42 -17.22 -7.74
C ASN A 419 -7.42 -17.63 -6.23
N ASN A 420 -7.82 -18.86 -5.90
CA ASN A 420 -7.79 -19.45 -4.58
C ASN A 420 -6.39 -19.99 -4.36
N SER A 421 -5.74 -19.44 -3.35
CA SER A 421 -4.33 -19.66 -3.07
C SER A 421 -4.00 -21.12 -2.80
N ILE A 422 -2.74 -21.46 -3.05
CA ILE A 422 -2.05 -22.71 -2.65
C ILE A 422 -2.05 -22.88 -1.11
N MET A 423 -2.58 -21.90 -0.39
CA MET A 423 -2.57 -21.81 1.07
C MET A 423 -3.84 -22.43 1.66
N GLY A 424 -3.71 -23.02 2.84
CA GLY A 424 -4.82 -23.42 3.68
C GLY A 424 -5.60 -22.19 4.19
N ASN A 425 -6.61 -22.44 5.02
CA ASN A 425 -7.43 -21.38 5.59
C ASN A 425 -6.56 -20.38 6.36
N GLU A 426 -6.71 -19.09 6.05
CA GLU A 426 -6.04 -18.02 6.76
C GLU A 426 -6.53 -17.96 8.21
N LYS A 427 -5.62 -18.13 9.17
CA LYS A 427 -5.90 -17.93 10.59
C LYS A 427 -5.54 -16.49 10.94
N LYS A 428 -6.54 -15.72 11.37
CA LYS A 428 -6.36 -14.36 11.89
C LYS A 428 -6.42 -14.37 13.41
N GLU A 429 -5.33 -13.97 14.04
CA GLU A 429 -5.28 -13.71 15.47
C GLU A 429 -5.32 -12.21 15.72
N TYR A 430 -6.20 -11.78 16.63
CA TYR A 430 -6.37 -10.40 17.02
C TYR A 430 -5.79 -10.21 18.42
N GLU A 431 -4.74 -9.42 18.52
CA GLU A 431 -4.14 -9.07 19.81
C GLU A 431 -4.39 -7.58 20.08
N LEU A 432 -5.01 -7.30 21.23
CA LEU A 432 -5.08 -5.95 21.77
C LEU A 432 -3.77 -5.68 22.50
N LEU A 433 -2.96 -4.75 21.98
CA LEU A 433 -1.77 -4.31 22.68
C LEU A 433 -2.19 -3.39 23.84
N ASN A 434 -2.01 -3.86 25.08
CA ASN A 434 -1.92 -2.97 26.22
C ASN A 434 -0.54 -2.31 26.14
N HIS A 435 -0.50 -0.98 26.05
CA HIS A 435 0.70 -0.22 25.72
C HIS A 435 1.77 -0.34 26.83
N GLU A 436 2.62 -1.36 26.73
CA GLU A 436 3.99 -1.41 27.29
C GLU A 436 4.99 -1.64 26.15
N LEU A 437 4.82 -0.91 25.04
CA LEU A 437 5.79 -0.93 23.94
C LEU A 437 6.99 -0.03 24.27
N GLY A 438 7.73 -0.42 25.30
CA GLY A 438 9.05 0.10 25.64
C GLY A 438 9.10 1.57 26.06
N SER A 439 10.31 2.01 26.41
CA SER A 439 10.66 3.34 26.91
C SER A 439 10.69 4.45 25.83
N THR A 440 9.97 4.27 24.72
CA THR A 440 10.03 5.19 23.57
C THR A 440 9.52 6.57 23.99
N LYS A 441 10.42 7.56 24.01
CA LYS A 441 10.09 8.94 24.35
C LYS A 441 9.40 9.61 23.15
N TYR A 442 8.17 10.09 23.35
CA TYR A 442 7.43 10.88 22.37
C TYR A 442 7.55 12.37 22.67
N ASP A 443 7.94 13.18 21.68
CA ASP A 443 7.85 14.65 21.76
C ASP A 443 6.43 15.09 21.36
N LEU A 444 5.48 14.94 22.28
CA LEU A 444 4.06 15.30 22.06
C LEU A 444 3.92 16.75 21.57
N VAL A 445 4.62 17.69 22.21
CA VAL A 445 4.52 19.12 21.87
C VAL A 445 5.19 19.41 20.54
N GLY A 446 6.39 18.86 20.31
CA GLY A 446 7.14 19.06 19.07
C GLY A 446 6.43 18.49 17.84
N GLU A 447 5.80 17.33 17.96
CA GLU A 447 5.03 16.74 16.85
C GLU A 447 3.77 17.54 16.52
N ILE A 448 3.04 18.03 17.53
CA ILE A 448 1.88 18.91 17.29
C ILE A 448 2.34 20.26 16.71
N GLU A 449 3.45 20.83 17.19
CA GLU A 449 4.05 22.08 16.68
C GLU A 449 4.38 21.97 15.20
N LYS A 450 5.11 20.92 14.82
CA LYS A 450 5.52 20.66 13.44
C LYS A 450 4.32 20.58 12.49
N ASN A 451 3.23 19.97 12.94
CA ASN A 451 2.06 19.72 12.09
C ASN A 451 0.95 20.80 12.18
N THR A 452 1.02 21.73 13.15
CA THR A 452 0.05 22.83 13.29
C THR A 452 0.64 24.21 12.99
N SER A 453 1.96 24.34 12.97
CA SER A 453 2.69 25.62 12.88
C SER A 453 2.32 26.62 13.99
N LEU A 454 1.78 26.15 15.11
CA LEU A 454 1.52 26.95 16.30
C LEU A 454 2.74 26.97 17.22
N THR A 455 2.86 28.00 18.04
CA THR A 455 3.93 28.07 19.04
C THR A 455 3.76 26.99 20.11
N ARG A 456 4.87 26.47 20.64
CA ARG A 456 4.86 25.53 21.79
C ARG A 456 3.99 26.02 22.94
N LYS A 457 4.03 27.33 23.26
CA LYS A 457 3.23 27.94 24.33
C LYS A 457 1.73 27.75 24.09
N THR A 458 1.25 27.98 22.87
CA THR A 458 -0.17 27.79 22.52
C THR A 458 -0.57 26.33 22.65
N ILE A 459 0.27 25.41 22.19
CA ILE A 459 -0.01 23.97 22.23
C ILE A 459 -0.06 23.47 23.67
N VAL A 460 0.90 23.87 24.50
CA VAL A 460 0.91 23.52 25.93
C VAL A 460 -0.34 24.05 26.62
N ASN A 461 -0.76 25.29 26.34
CA ASN A 461 -1.98 25.85 26.91
C ASN A 461 -3.24 25.08 26.48
N ILE A 462 -3.32 24.62 25.22
CA ILE A 462 -4.43 23.77 24.76
C ILE A 462 -4.40 22.44 25.51
N LEU A 463 -3.26 21.74 25.51
CA LEU A 463 -3.12 20.42 26.13
C LEU A 463 -3.31 20.44 27.65
N ALA A 464 -2.96 21.54 28.33
CA ALA A 464 -3.14 21.68 29.77
C ALA A 464 -4.62 21.85 30.18
N GLU A 465 -5.49 22.28 29.27
CA GLU A 465 -6.90 22.57 29.54
C GLU A 465 -7.87 21.50 29.00
N ILE A 466 -7.37 20.47 28.30
CA ILE A 466 -8.20 19.32 27.93
C ILE A 466 -8.51 18.46 29.17
N LYS A 467 -9.62 17.74 29.13
CA LYS A 467 -10.01 16.86 30.24
C LYS A 467 -8.97 15.76 30.48
N GLU A 468 -8.80 15.39 31.74
CA GLU A 468 -7.77 14.42 32.16
C GLU A 468 -7.98 13.04 31.52
N ASP A 469 -9.22 12.58 31.39
CA ASP A 469 -9.57 11.32 30.72
C ASP A 469 -9.15 11.34 29.25
N LYS A 470 -9.35 12.47 28.56
CA LYS A 470 -8.94 12.68 27.18
C LYS A 470 -7.42 12.71 27.05
N PHE A 471 -6.72 13.45 27.90
CA PHE A 471 -5.24 13.47 27.89
C PHE A 471 -4.65 12.08 28.19
N ASN A 472 -5.25 11.32 29.10
CA ASN A 472 -4.81 9.95 29.42
C ASN A 472 -4.88 9.00 28.22
N GLN A 473 -5.70 9.28 27.20
CA GLN A 473 -5.73 8.49 25.97
C GLN A 473 -4.41 8.54 25.20
N PHE A 474 -3.55 9.55 25.43
CA PHE A 474 -2.18 9.58 24.92
C PHE A 474 -1.38 8.35 25.35
N LYS A 475 -1.61 7.83 26.57
CA LYS A 475 -0.97 6.60 27.06
C LYS A 475 -1.51 5.33 26.42
N THR A 476 -2.60 5.41 25.65
CA THR A 476 -3.18 4.25 24.96
C THR A 476 -2.59 4.11 23.56
N ASN A 477 -2.55 5.21 22.80
CA ASN A 477 -1.95 5.27 21.48
C ASN A 477 -1.44 6.71 21.23
N PRO A 478 -0.16 6.99 21.56
CA PRO A 478 0.43 8.32 21.45
C PRO A 478 0.32 8.94 20.06
N GLU A 479 0.48 8.13 19.01
CA GLU A 479 0.50 8.62 17.62
C GLU A 479 -0.89 9.01 17.13
N GLU A 480 -1.88 8.14 17.33
CA GLU A 480 -3.25 8.45 16.95
C GLU A 480 -3.77 9.66 17.74
N PHE A 481 -3.39 9.78 19.02
CA PHE A 481 -3.65 10.97 19.83
C PHE A 481 -3.05 12.23 19.17
N ILE A 482 -1.75 12.23 18.85
CA ILE A 482 -1.06 13.36 18.21
C ILE A 482 -1.75 13.74 16.89
N ILE A 483 -2.05 12.76 16.04
CA ILE A 483 -2.68 12.98 14.73
C ILE A 483 -4.07 13.57 14.89
N LYS A 484 -4.91 12.99 15.76
CA LYS A 484 -6.28 13.46 15.97
C LYS A 484 -6.32 14.85 16.59
N VAL A 485 -5.52 15.11 17.62
CA VAL A 485 -5.42 16.44 18.25
C VAL A 485 -4.94 17.47 17.23
N THR A 486 -3.89 17.17 16.47
CA THR A 486 -3.39 18.04 15.38
C THR A 486 -4.49 18.37 14.36
N ASN A 487 -5.25 17.36 13.92
CA ASN A 487 -6.33 17.54 12.96
C ASN A 487 -7.47 18.42 13.52
N ILE A 488 -7.82 18.23 14.78
CA ILE A 488 -8.85 19.05 15.44
C ILE A 488 -8.37 20.51 15.54
N ILE A 489 -7.15 20.75 16.02
CA ILE A 489 -6.55 22.09 16.13
C ILE A 489 -6.51 22.78 14.76
N ASN A 490 -6.04 22.08 13.72
CA ASN A 490 -5.99 22.64 12.37
C ASN A 490 -7.39 22.95 11.81
N THR A 491 -8.40 22.17 12.18
CA THR A 491 -9.79 22.43 11.80
C THR A 491 -10.34 23.69 12.46
N GLN A 492 -10.10 23.88 13.77
CA GLN A 492 -10.53 25.11 14.46
C GLN A 492 -9.76 26.33 13.98
N LYS A 493 -8.45 26.20 13.75
CA LYS A 493 -7.62 27.23 13.11
C LYS A 493 -8.21 27.67 11.78
N ALA A 494 -8.60 26.72 10.94
CA ALA A 494 -9.20 27.00 9.64
C ALA A 494 -10.55 27.73 9.75
N LYS A 495 -11.44 27.29 10.65
CA LYS A 495 -12.72 27.96 10.92
C LYS A 495 -12.52 29.41 11.39
N LEU A 496 -11.59 29.61 12.32
CA LEU A 496 -11.29 30.95 12.84
C LEU A 496 -10.79 31.87 11.73
N LEU A 497 -9.90 31.40 10.85
CA LEU A 497 -9.42 32.18 9.71
C LEU A 497 -10.54 32.59 8.76
N VAL A 498 -11.48 31.68 8.45
CA VAL A 498 -12.66 31.98 7.62
C VAL A 498 -13.58 33.00 8.31
N SER A 499 -13.84 32.84 9.61
CA SER A 499 -14.69 33.78 10.35
C SER A 499 -14.07 35.17 10.52
N GLY A 500 -12.74 35.23 10.58
CA GLY A 500 -11.97 36.45 10.84
C GLY A 500 -11.61 37.25 9.58
N ILE A 501 -11.88 36.72 8.39
CA ILE A 501 -11.57 37.41 7.13
C ILE A 501 -12.59 38.50 6.82
N LYS A 502 -12.09 39.65 6.38
CA LYS A 502 -12.91 40.74 5.82
C LYS A 502 -12.30 41.19 4.50
N TYR A 503 -13.11 41.21 3.45
CA TYR A 503 -12.73 41.67 2.12
C TYR A 503 -13.02 43.16 1.93
N PHE A 504 -12.24 43.82 1.08
CA PHE A 504 -12.40 45.22 0.69
C PHE A 504 -12.19 45.36 -0.82
N LYS A 505 -13.11 46.03 -1.52
CA LYS A 505 -12.97 46.34 -2.95
C LYS A 505 -11.84 47.35 -3.15
N THR A 506 -11.02 47.15 -4.17
CA THR A 506 -10.00 48.12 -4.61
C THR A 506 -10.49 48.93 -5.81
N GLU A 507 -9.79 50.01 -6.16
CA GLU A 507 -10.07 50.78 -7.38
C GLU A 507 -9.67 50.03 -8.66
N ASP A 508 -8.72 49.08 -8.55
CA ASP A 508 -8.29 48.25 -9.67
C ASP A 508 -9.38 47.28 -10.13
N LYS A 509 -9.50 47.12 -11.45
CA LYS A 509 -10.42 46.19 -12.11
C LYS A 509 -9.69 45.23 -13.04
N TYR A 510 -10.31 44.09 -13.30
CA TYR A 510 -9.91 43.22 -14.41
C TYR A 510 -10.38 43.82 -15.72
N GLU A 511 -9.46 43.96 -16.67
CA GLU A 511 -9.75 44.37 -18.03
C GLU A 511 -10.41 43.22 -18.83
N THR A 512 -11.08 43.55 -19.92
CA THR A 512 -11.81 42.59 -20.76
C THR A 512 -10.89 41.68 -21.58
N ASP A 513 -9.64 42.08 -21.76
CA ASP A 513 -8.59 41.31 -22.43
C ASP A 513 -8.28 39.98 -21.74
N ILE A 514 -8.65 39.83 -20.46
CA ILE A 514 -8.51 38.59 -19.69
C ILE A 514 -9.19 37.38 -20.33
N PHE A 515 -10.22 37.60 -21.16
CA PHE A 515 -10.93 36.56 -21.90
C PHE A 515 -10.30 36.25 -23.26
N THR A 516 -9.16 36.84 -23.62
CA THR A 516 -8.41 36.47 -24.82
C THR A 516 -7.30 35.49 -24.44
N ILE A 517 -7.35 34.26 -24.99
CA ILE A 517 -6.38 33.21 -24.66
C ILE A 517 -5.40 33.00 -25.81
N PRO A 518 -4.13 33.43 -25.68
CA PRO A 518 -3.11 33.18 -26.68
C PRO A 518 -2.66 31.71 -26.65
N ASN A 519 -2.37 31.12 -27.82
CA ASN A 519 -1.89 29.74 -27.96
C ASN A 519 -2.85 28.67 -27.40
N PHE A 520 -4.16 28.88 -27.54
CA PHE A 520 -5.18 27.90 -27.21
C PHE A 520 -4.99 26.63 -28.06
N LYS A 521 -4.75 25.51 -27.38
CA LYS A 521 -4.61 24.17 -27.98
C LYS A 521 -5.92 23.44 -27.95
N TYR A 522 -6.48 23.13 -29.11
CA TYR A 522 -7.74 22.40 -29.23
C TYR A 522 -7.55 21.12 -30.05
N ASN A 523 -8.23 20.06 -29.62
CA ASN A 523 -8.38 18.83 -30.38
C ASN A 523 -9.87 18.58 -30.60
N LEU A 524 -10.35 18.87 -31.81
CA LEU A 524 -11.73 18.69 -32.23
C LEU A 524 -12.26 17.26 -32.06
N SER A 525 -11.39 16.25 -31.86
CA SER A 525 -11.77 14.85 -31.72
C SER A 525 -11.80 14.31 -30.29
N LYS A 526 -11.35 15.07 -29.26
CA LYS A 526 -11.21 14.54 -27.89
C LYS A 526 -11.64 15.46 -26.75
N ASP A 527 -11.17 16.70 -26.70
CA ASP A 527 -11.22 17.55 -25.48
C ASP A 527 -11.98 18.88 -25.66
N THR A 528 -12.54 19.13 -26.83
CA THR A 528 -13.21 20.39 -27.19
C THR A 528 -14.66 20.14 -27.59
N ILE A 529 -15.60 20.95 -27.08
CA ILE A 529 -17.03 20.94 -27.46
C ILE A 529 -17.43 22.27 -28.09
N GLU A 530 -18.37 22.22 -29.04
CA GLU A 530 -19.00 23.41 -29.62
C GLU A 530 -20.18 23.82 -28.74
N VAL A 531 -20.27 25.11 -28.43
CA VAL A 531 -21.25 25.67 -27.48
C VAL A 531 -21.84 26.96 -28.04
N LYS A 532 -23.15 27.17 -27.86
CA LYS A 532 -23.94 28.24 -28.48
C LYS A 532 -24.17 29.43 -27.56
N ASN A 533 -24.38 29.18 -26.26
CA ASN A 533 -24.70 30.19 -25.25
C ASN A 533 -23.46 30.63 -24.45
N HIS A 534 -22.28 30.05 -24.71
CA HIS A 534 -21.02 30.45 -24.11
C HIS A 534 -20.42 31.70 -24.80
N ILE A 535 -19.59 32.47 -24.09
CA ILE A 535 -18.82 33.60 -24.65
C ILE A 535 -17.74 33.21 -25.69
N TYR A 536 -17.61 31.93 -26.02
CA TYR A 536 -16.68 31.37 -27.00
C TYR A 536 -17.45 30.36 -27.85
N ASP A 537 -17.05 30.14 -29.09
CA ASP A 537 -17.68 29.13 -29.96
C ASP A 537 -17.28 27.70 -29.57
N TYR A 538 -16.13 27.56 -28.91
CA TYR A 538 -15.57 26.28 -28.48
C TYR A 538 -15.10 26.34 -27.03
N LEU A 539 -15.43 25.30 -26.26
CA LEU A 539 -15.01 25.13 -24.88
C LEU A 539 -14.12 23.89 -24.74
N LYS A 540 -12.96 24.05 -24.10
CA LYS A 540 -12.11 22.94 -23.71
C LYS A 540 -12.53 22.40 -22.35
N SER A 541 -12.78 21.09 -22.29
CA SER A 541 -13.17 20.40 -21.06
C SER A 541 -12.08 19.46 -20.60
N ASP A 542 -11.63 19.63 -19.36
CA ASP A 542 -10.59 18.79 -18.75
C ASP A 542 -11.19 17.58 -18.01
N SER A 543 -12.51 17.53 -17.84
CA SER A 543 -13.22 16.42 -17.19
C SER A 543 -14.53 16.05 -17.89
N GLN A 544 -15.01 14.82 -17.69
CA GLN A 544 -16.34 14.40 -18.18
C GLN A 544 -17.48 15.15 -17.49
N VAL A 545 -17.27 15.62 -16.25
CA VAL A 545 -18.26 16.38 -15.47
C VAL A 545 -18.44 17.78 -16.05
N GLU A 546 -17.34 18.50 -16.27
CA GLU A 546 -17.36 19.82 -16.93
C GLU A 546 -18.02 19.77 -18.31
N ARG A 547 -17.73 18.69 -19.07
CA ARG A 547 -18.30 18.50 -20.41
C ARG A 547 -19.82 18.39 -20.37
N LYS A 548 -20.35 17.49 -19.53
CA LYS A 548 -21.79 17.31 -19.37
C LYS A 548 -22.45 18.58 -18.85
N PHE A 549 -21.82 19.24 -17.88
CA PHE A 549 -22.33 20.48 -17.31
C PHE A 549 -22.48 21.59 -18.35
N ALA A 550 -21.47 21.77 -19.22
CA ALA A 550 -21.53 22.74 -20.30
C ALA A 550 -22.56 22.38 -21.39
N GLU A 551 -22.65 21.10 -21.79
CA GLU A 551 -23.68 20.62 -22.73
C GLU A 551 -25.10 20.89 -22.17
N GLU A 552 -25.34 20.62 -20.88
CA GLU A 552 -26.62 20.88 -20.22
C GLU A 552 -26.93 22.37 -20.08
N MET A 553 -25.94 23.22 -19.80
CA MET A 553 -26.12 24.67 -19.77
C MET A 553 -26.50 25.24 -21.14
N ASP A 554 -25.92 24.70 -22.21
CA ASP A 554 -26.17 25.16 -23.58
C ASP A 554 -27.59 24.84 -24.08
N ASP A 555 -28.14 23.71 -23.64
CA ASP A 555 -29.49 23.25 -24.00
C ASP A 555 -30.59 23.78 -23.04
N SER A 556 -30.29 24.80 -22.24
CA SER A 556 -31.17 25.30 -21.18
C SER A 556 -31.69 26.74 -21.36
N GLN A 557 -32.35 27.28 -20.33
CA GLN A 557 -32.83 28.67 -20.26
C GLN A 557 -31.73 29.69 -19.90
N ILE A 558 -30.47 29.28 -19.84
CA ILE A 558 -29.33 30.18 -19.57
C ILE A 558 -29.17 31.17 -20.74
N VAL A 559 -29.05 32.46 -20.41
CA VAL A 559 -28.92 33.53 -21.41
C VAL A 559 -27.51 33.59 -21.98
N VAL A 560 -26.53 33.46 -21.09
CA VAL A 560 -25.10 33.47 -21.40
C VAL A 560 -24.31 32.93 -20.21
N TYR A 561 -23.24 32.18 -20.50
CA TYR A 561 -22.30 31.72 -19.49
C TYR A 561 -20.85 31.83 -19.97
N ALA A 562 -19.92 31.87 -19.02
CA ALA A 562 -18.50 31.92 -19.28
C ALA A 562 -17.72 31.06 -18.29
N LYS A 563 -16.73 30.32 -18.78
CA LYS A 563 -15.65 29.81 -17.94
C LYS A 563 -14.71 30.97 -17.59
N LEU A 564 -14.51 31.24 -16.29
CA LEU A 564 -13.66 32.34 -15.87
C LEU A 564 -12.18 32.01 -16.18
N PRO A 565 -11.43 32.91 -16.83
CA PRO A 565 -10.05 32.64 -17.18
C PRO A 565 -9.17 32.42 -15.95
N ASN A 566 -8.12 31.61 -16.09
CA ASN A 566 -7.15 31.34 -15.04
C ASN A 566 -6.54 32.59 -14.40
N ASN A 567 -6.52 33.73 -15.11
CA ASN A 567 -5.98 34.99 -14.60
C ASN A 567 -6.95 35.73 -13.66
N PHE A 568 -8.23 35.35 -13.60
CA PHE A 568 -9.19 35.92 -12.66
C PHE A 568 -8.97 35.32 -11.27
N LYS A 569 -8.34 36.08 -10.37
CA LYS A 569 -7.91 35.59 -9.06
C LYS A 569 -8.59 36.33 -7.91
N ILE A 570 -9.20 35.56 -7.01
CA ILE A 570 -9.63 36.01 -5.69
C ILE A 570 -8.49 35.72 -4.70
N PRO A 571 -7.92 36.74 -4.05
CA PRO A 571 -6.85 36.52 -3.09
C PRO A 571 -7.41 35.85 -1.84
N THR A 572 -6.77 34.78 -1.40
CA THR A 572 -7.10 34.11 -0.14
C THR A 572 -5.84 33.92 0.70
N PRO A 573 -5.98 33.68 2.02
CA PRO A 573 -4.84 33.34 2.90
C PRO A 573 -4.10 32.06 2.49
N MET A 574 -4.74 31.21 1.69
CA MET A 574 -4.20 29.93 1.22
C MET A 574 -3.74 30.01 -0.25
N GLY A 575 -3.50 31.22 -0.76
CA GLY A 575 -3.14 31.49 -2.15
C GLY A 575 -4.35 31.86 -3.02
N ASN A 576 -4.09 32.30 -4.24
CA ASN A 576 -5.14 32.77 -5.14
C ASN A 576 -6.12 31.64 -5.52
N TYR A 577 -7.41 31.96 -5.55
CA TYR A 577 -8.50 31.09 -5.98
C TYR A 577 -9.12 31.63 -7.27
N ASN A 578 -9.59 30.74 -8.14
CA ASN A 578 -10.22 31.08 -9.41
C ASN A 578 -11.49 30.22 -9.49
N PRO A 579 -12.69 30.82 -9.44
CA PRO A 579 -13.94 30.10 -9.64
C PRO A 579 -14.07 29.62 -11.10
N ASP A 580 -14.78 28.52 -11.34
CA ASP A 580 -14.87 27.92 -12.67
C ASP A 580 -15.81 28.68 -13.63
N TRP A 581 -17.05 28.94 -13.20
CA TRP A 581 -18.12 29.39 -14.09
C TRP A 581 -18.76 30.69 -13.63
N ALA A 582 -19.20 31.50 -14.58
CA ALA A 582 -20.01 32.69 -14.39
C ALA A 582 -21.24 32.57 -15.30
N VAL A 583 -22.43 32.46 -14.72
CA VAL A 583 -23.68 32.11 -15.40
C VAL A 583 -24.70 33.21 -15.21
N VAL A 584 -25.43 33.58 -16.28
CA VAL A 584 -26.55 34.52 -16.23
C VAL A 584 -27.85 33.82 -16.59
N PHE A 585 -28.83 33.90 -15.69
CA PHE A 585 -30.17 33.32 -15.85
C PHE A 585 -31.26 34.40 -15.90
N ASN A 586 -32.27 34.21 -16.76
CA ASN A 586 -33.44 35.09 -16.87
C ASN A 586 -34.62 34.50 -16.09
N GLY A 587 -34.96 35.10 -14.94
CA GLY A 587 -36.11 34.68 -14.15
C GLY A 587 -37.42 35.29 -14.64
N ASP A 588 -38.46 34.48 -14.77
CA ASP A 588 -39.78 34.84 -15.32
C ASP A 588 -40.48 36.08 -14.71
N ASN A 589 -40.01 36.64 -13.58
CA ASN A 589 -40.64 37.84 -13.01
C ASN A 589 -39.82 38.78 -12.08
N LYS A 590 -38.48 38.87 -12.21
CA LYS A 590 -37.63 40.06 -11.90
C LYS A 590 -36.16 39.67 -11.63
N LYS A 591 -35.27 40.33 -12.37
CA LYS A 591 -33.80 40.44 -12.25
C LYS A 591 -32.98 39.22 -12.68
N ASP A 592 -31.92 39.50 -13.44
CA ASP A 592 -30.89 38.54 -13.83
C ASP A 592 -30.23 37.94 -12.58
N ILE A 593 -30.20 36.62 -12.48
CA ILE A 593 -29.47 35.91 -11.41
C ILE A 593 -28.06 35.62 -11.93
N TYR A 594 -27.07 36.12 -11.22
CA TYR A 594 -25.65 35.94 -11.51
C TYR A 594 -25.11 34.84 -10.61
N PHE A 595 -24.87 33.65 -11.17
CA PHE A 595 -24.37 32.52 -10.41
C PHE A 595 -22.91 32.24 -10.75
N ILE A 596 -22.09 32.09 -9.71
CA ILE A 596 -20.72 31.62 -9.87
C ILE A 596 -20.64 30.21 -9.31
N ALA A 597 -20.42 29.25 -10.22
CA ALA A 597 -20.43 27.83 -9.93
C ALA A 597 -19.01 27.26 -9.95
N GLU A 598 -18.72 26.37 -9.00
CA GLU A 598 -17.56 25.47 -9.02
C GLU A 598 -18.07 24.06 -9.36
N THR A 599 -17.55 23.42 -10.41
CA THR A 599 -17.98 22.09 -10.85
C THR A 599 -17.05 21.01 -10.29
N LYS A 600 -17.55 20.14 -9.39
CA LYS A 600 -16.77 19.00 -8.88
C LYS A 600 -17.59 17.72 -8.75
N GLY A 601 -17.09 16.64 -9.34
CA GLY A 601 -17.76 15.32 -9.37
C GLY A 601 -17.96 14.62 -8.02
N ASN A 602 -17.41 15.13 -6.91
CA ASN A 602 -17.66 14.60 -5.55
C ASN A 602 -17.32 15.67 -4.50
N CYS A 603 -18.29 16.48 -4.08
CA CYS A 603 -18.04 17.62 -3.19
C CYS A 603 -17.61 17.30 -1.75
N ILE A 604 -17.70 16.04 -1.24
CA ILE A 604 -17.58 15.80 0.22
C ILE A 604 -16.61 14.70 0.68
N ASP A 605 -16.22 13.69 -0.11
CA ASP A 605 -15.65 12.45 0.49
C ASP A 605 -14.16 12.12 0.28
N GLU A 606 -13.22 13.08 0.36
CA GLU A 606 -11.78 12.72 0.47
C GLU A 606 -10.98 13.64 1.41
N LEU A 607 -10.29 13.03 2.38
CA LEU A 607 -10.04 13.55 3.73
C LEU A 607 -9.03 14.70 3.90
N GLN A 608 -8.21 15.10 2.91
CA GLN A 608 -7.19 16.16 3.14
C GLN A 608 -6.92 17.13 1.99
N LEU A 609 -6.88 16.70 0.72
CA LEU A 609 -6.71 17.62 -0.43
C LEU A 609 -7.88 18.60 -0.54
N LYS A 610 -9.10 18.14 -0.23
CA LYS A 610 -10.32 18.96 -0.21
C LYS A 610 -10.37 19.97 0.94
N ARG A 611 -9.56 19.88 2.01
CA ARG A 611 -9.65 20.86 3.12
C ARG A 611 -9.16 22.24 2.71
N SER A 612 -8.01 22.34 2.02
CA SER A 612 -7.52 23.66 1.58
C SER A 612 -8.43 24.27 0.52
N GLU A 613 -9.00 23.41 -0.32
CA GLU A 613 -9.89 23.80 -1.41
C GLU A 613 -11.27 24.20 -0.90
N ALA A 614 -11.84 23.44 0.04
CA ALA A 614 -13.06 23.81 0.76
C ALA A 614 -12.87 25.15 1.48
N LEU A 615 -11.70 25.40 2.09
CA LEU A 615 -11.43 26.70 2.69
C LEU A 615 -11.35 27.83 1.66
N LYS A 616 -10.74 27.60 0.49
CA LYS A 616 -10.74 28.56 -0.62
C LYS A 616 -12.16 28.88 -1.10
N ILE A 617 -13.04 27.88 -1.16
CA ILE A 617 -14.46 28.05 -1.48
C ILE A 617 -15.16 28.89 -0.39
N GLU A 618 -14.92 28.62 0.89
CA GLU A 618 -15.49 29.42 1.98
C GLU A 618 -14.96 30.88 1.99
N TYR A 619 -13.69 31.10 1.64
CA TYR A 619 -13.15 32.44 1.43
C TYR A 619 -13.80 33.13 0.22
N ALA A 620 -14.05 32.40 -0.87
CA ALA A 620 -14.75 32.92 -2.03
C ALA A 620 -16.21 33.30 -1.71
N LYS A 621 -16.91 32.50 -0.90
CA LYS A 621 -18.24 32.89 -0.36
C LYS A 621 -18.17 34.23 0.37
N LYS A 622 -17.22 34.40 1.29
CA LYS A 622 -17.01 35.67 2.01
C LYS A 622 -16.67 36.84 1.09
N TYR A 623 -15.93 36.58 0.01
CA TYR A 623 -15.63 37.59 -1.02
C TYR A 623 -16.89 38.03 -1.77
N PHE A 624 -17.70 37.08 -2.25
CA PHE A 624 -18.93 37.41 -2.99
C PHE A 624 -20.02 38.01 -2.09
N GLU A 625 -20.11 37.61 -0.83
CA GLU A 625 -20.93 38.29 0.20
C GLU A 625 -20.52 39.78 0.35
N CYS A 626 -19.21 40.08 0.30
CA CYS A 626 -18.71 41.45 0.37
C CYS A 626 -19.07 42.31 -0.85
N LEU A 627 -19.40 41.70 -2.00
CA LEU A 627 -19.86 42.48 -3.15
C LEU A 627 -21.20 43.17 -2.86
N ASN A 628 -21.99 42.63 -1.90
CA ASN A 628 -23.24 43.16 -1.38
C ASN A 628 -24.27 43.50 -2.47
N ASP A 629 -24.40 42.62 -3.47
CA ASP A 629 -25.37 42.72 -4.56
C ASP A 629 -26.34 41.53 -4.43
N GLU A 630 -27.62 41.82 -4.20
CA GLU A 630 -28.69 40.82 -4.01
C GLU A 630 -28.86 39.86 -5.21
N ASN A 631 -28.28 40.21 -6.36
CA ASN A 631 -28.40 39.43 -7.59
C ASN A 631 -27.20 38.51 -7.84
N ILE A 632 -26.15 38.57 -7.02
CA ILE A 632 -24.98 37.69 -7.13
C ILE A 632 -25.07 36.58 -6.09
N ARG A 633 -25.08 35.33 -6.56
CA ARG A 633 -25.02 34.12 -5.74
C ARG A 633 -23.75 33.34 -6.09
N TYR A 634 -23.04 32.87 -5.08
CA TYR A 634 -21.90 31.98 -5.25
C TYR A 634 -22.13 30.71 -4.46
N ASP A 635 -22.04 29.56 -5.12
CA ASP A 635 -22.10 28.26 -4.46
C ASP A 635 -21.40 27.17 -5.28
N CYS A 636 -21.08 26.06 -4.62
CA CYS A 636 -20.53 24.88 -5.27
C CYS A 636 -21.67 23.96 -5.74
N VAL A 637 -21.54 23.39 -6.94
CA VAL A 637 -22.56 22.53 -7.56
C VAL A 637 -21.89 21.29 -8.16
N LYS A 638 -22.50 20.13 -7.99
CA LYS A 638 -21.97 18.86 -8.54
C LYS A 638 -22.33 18.71 -10.01
N ASP A 639 -23.51 19.17 -10.40
CA ASP A 639 -24.11 19.05 -11.72
C ASP A 639 -25.09 20.20 -11.97
N TYR A 640 -25.66 20.25 -13.18
CA TYR A 640 -26.60 21.28 -13.59
C TYR A 640 -27.92 21.21 -12.80
N GLY A 641 -28.32 20.02 -12.35
CA GLY A 641 -29.50 19.84 -11.51
C GLY A 641 -29.37 20.60 -10.18
N GLU A 642 -28.24 20.43 -9.49
CA GLU A 642 -27.96 21.16 -8.24
C GLU A 642 -27.85 22.68 -8.47
N LEU A 643 -27.32 23.12 -9.62
CA LEU A 643 -27.32 24.53 -10.00
C LEU A 643 -28.75 25.07 -10.11
N MET A 644 -29.64 24.36 -10.83
CA MET A 644 -31.02 24.78 -11.01
C MET A 644 -31.80 24.77 -9.70
N ASP A 645 -31.60 23.77 -8.84
CA ASP A 645 -32.20 23.74 -7.50
C ASP A 645 -31.81 25.01 -6.72
N LYS A 646 -30.53 25.39 -6.71
CA LYS A 646 -30.05 26.60 -6.00
C LYS A 646 -30.49 27.92 -6.62
N ILE A 647 -30.82 27.94 -7.92
CA ILE A 647 -31.35 29.12 -8.61
C ILE A 647 -32.85 29.28 -8.33
N LEU A 648 -33.60 28.17 -8.28
CA LEU A 648 -35.05 28.15 -8.09
C LEU A 648 -35.48 28.25 -6.61
N THR A 649 -34.55 28.01 -5.67
CA THR A 649 -34.75 28.22 -4.22
C THR A 649 -34.32 29.62 -3.80
#